data_AF-A0A2Z3H467-F1
#
_entry.id   AF-A0A2Z3H467-F1
#
_cell.length_a   1.000
_cell.length_b   1.000
_cell.length_c   1.000
_cell.angle_alpha   90.00
_cell.angle_beta   90.00
_cell.angle_gamma   90.00
#
_symmetry.space_group_name_H-M   'P 1'
#
loop_
_entity.id
_entity.type
_entity.pdbx_description
1 polymer ?
#
loop_
_entity_poly.entity_id
_entity_poly.type
_entity_poly.pdbx_seq_one_letter_code
_entity_poly.pdbx_strand_id
1 'polypeptide(L)'
;MATDSRQRTTWGSRFRFAVRALGLMGLLACTVGGVLLGAEQRERLSEFAAPGRLEAVAQGAEGEFLRAATLAVLVGAGLAALTLVLELLSALLFGGFRRTAAGTSATLGTVAAVALLAFVNVYSFTHYRRIDCTRDQRFTLPAELQTELGKLRPNAPTTIVVLQMHNFGTLAPKRDSYTKAAEEKVTEKVRDLVDQFREFGPQFNVVVLDSEAFGYEDQVRQLTKDAPELKGAIDDAPENSIFFHANGRVQRLSFNEFMQLDKTASKEAPGAENLVLLPQGVDTFARRVLTVQERRPKVAVCVVHEFLSTAVAEGTEQYTVAGLKRALTDNGFDVVDVVLKKNWEDPTKEIEPAAYTLDESKLERLEAEADSARDAVQGAKDDVKVLTQLRAALDTVLRQPVRDRVDFYNQLGQGARVREWTELIAAFRRWTGGPQITAESEAELQGLVRSGLAVQLKRSEEQVREAEAEQRDAEGKVKAAQADERTVQDRRIADVKAKLTRLVSDVDLLIVPRHTLVNVSIRNGVPPAIHQLDKKQVEVVKEFMKAGKPVLACMGSLASRTGPPAEGDGFDRLLRDRGVELKRDTVLFDAERKALASARAGGQIGGGGPTTIPPLVFAESAPAGSSAAPNPIAAALRHSGRTVEQKLDIKLFSPRPVYLADGWQDRLKFAGEFVFTAPAGWNEEKPFPTSDQAGRVTYIPRYDPTPADDPKRNTRAEERKGSFPIGVAVESKIPAAWVNESYEREQGAAALLTPLDGTFAAALSVAAETLDRPTQRTVVFGSGHLFSGPRLEPPQERLLLHSVNWLTGREDRLPKADVPAWKYPRVELSERNRALWRSGALIGLPLIAAYAGLFAMMRRRTR
;
A
#
# COMPACT_ATOMS: atom_id res chain seq x y z
N MET A 1 21.02 -50.77 72.65
CA MET A 1 22.47 -50.53 72.63
C MET A 1 22.95 -50.68 71.19
N ALA A 2 23.64 -49.64 70.70
CA ALA A 2 23.99 -49.43 69.30
C ALA A 2 24.98 -50.46 68.76
N THR A 3 24.73 -51.00 67.56
CA THR A 3 25.78 -51.51 66.68
C THR A 3 26.16 -50.41 65.70
N ASP A 4 27.15 -49.62 66.13
CA ASP A 4 27.86 -48.65 65.31
C ASP A 4 28.66 -49.41 64.23
N SER A 5 28.18 -49.36 62.99
CA SER A 5 28.91 -49.84 61.81
C SER A 5 29.45 -48.67 60.98
N ARG A 6 30.17 -47.75 61.64
CA ARG A 6 31.10 -46.84 60.97
C ARG A 6 32.29 -47.63 60.40
N GLN A 7 32.10 -48.31 59.27
CA GLN A 7 33.21 -48.60 58.37
C GLN A 7 33.73 -47.25 57.85
N ARG A 8 34.74 -46.69 58.53
CA ARG A 8 35.56 -45.61 57.98
C ARG A 8 36.06 -46.08 56.62
N THR A 9 35.61 -45.41 55.55
CA THR A 9 36.24 -45.52 54.24
C THR A 9 37.71 -45.15 54.43
N THR A 10 38.57 -46.16 54.48
CA THR A 10 40.01 -45.96 54.59
C THR A 10 40.49 -45.20 53.36
N TRP A 11 41.52 -44.36 53.53
CA TRP A 11 42.13 -43.61 52.43
C TRP A 11 42.44 -44.48 51.19
N GLY A 12 42.71 -45.78 51.40
CA GLY A 12 42.92 -46.74 50.33
C GLY A 12 41.71 -47.01 49.42
N SER A 13 40.47 -46.86 49.89
CA SER A 13 39.29 -46.99 49.00
C SER A 13 39.07 -45.74 48.15
N ARG A 14 39.32 -44.55 48.72
CA ARG A 14 39.29 -43.27 47.98
C ARG A 14 40.42 -43.18 46.96
N PHE A 15 41.59 -43.70 47.28
CA PHE A 15 42.71 -43.77 46.35
C PHE A 15 42.42 -44.71 45.17
N ARG A 16 41.96 -45.95 45.43
CA ARG A 16 41.54 -46.88 44.37
C ARG A 16 40.41 -46.30 43.51
N PHE A 17 39.51 -45.54 44.12
CA PHE A 17 38.44 -44.82 43.42
C PHE A 17 38.99 -43.77 42.46
N ALA A 18 39.93 -42.93 42.91
CA ALA A 18 40.57 -41.92 42.07
C ALA A 18 41.34 -42.58 40.90
N VAL A 19 42.04 -43.68 41.17
CA VAL A 19 42.80 -44.44 40.17
C VAL A 19 41.88 -45.04 39.09
N ARG A 20 40.73 -45.60 39.46
CA ARG A 20 39.73 -46.11 38.49
C ARG A 20 39.08 -45.01 37.67
N ALA A 21 38.73 -43.88 38.31
CA ALA A 21 38.18 -42.73 37.62
C ALA A 21 39.18 -42.16 36.60
N LEU A 22 40.46 -42.08 36.96
CA LEU A 22 41.54 -41.67 36.06
C LEU A 22 41.70 -42.62 34.87
N GLY A 23 41.63 -43.94 35.10
CA GLY A 23 41.73 -44.92 34.00
C GLY A 23 40.55 -44.87 33.04
N LEU A 24 39.34 -44.64 33.56
CA LEU A 24 38.15 -44.49 32.75
C LEU A 24 38.15 -43.19 31.94
N MET A 25 38.62 -42.09 32.55
CA MET A 25 38.90 -40.84 31.84
C MET A 25 39.97 -41.03 30.77
N GLY A 26 40.99 -41.85 31.05
CA GLY A 26 42.00 -42.25 30.08
C GLY A 26 41.40 -42.99 28.88
N LEU A 27 40.57 -44.00 29.11
CA LEU A 27 39.86 -44.73 28.06
C LEU A 27 38.93 -43.83 27.23
N LEU A 28 38.23 -42.90 27.88
CA LEU A 28 37.34 -41.96 27.19
C LEU A 28 38.14 -40.95 26.35
N ALA A 29 39.23 -40.40 26.87
CA ALA A 29 40.14 -39.54 26.11
C ALA A 29 40.76 -40.28 24.92
N CYS A 30 41.15 -41.54 25.12
CA CYS A 30 41.72 -42.38 24.07
C CYS A 30 40.73 -42.70 22.95
N THR A 31 39.49 -43.06 23.31
CA THR A 31 38.44 -43.36 22.33
C THR A 31 38.00 -42.11 21.57
N VAL A 32 37.83 -40.98 22.25
CA VAL A 32 37.51 -39.69 21.59
C VAL A 32 38.65 -39.28 20.65
N GLY A 33 39.90 -39.32 21.12
CA GLY A 33 41.06 -39.02 20.27
C GLY A 33 41.15 -39.94 19.05
N GLY A 34 40.87 -41.24 19.22
CA GLY A 34 40.89 -42.22 18.13
C GLY A 34 39.79 -41.98 17.09
N VAL A 35 38.59 -41.60 17.53
CA VAL A 35 37.49 -41.21 16.61
C VAL A 35 37.84 -39.92 15.86
N LEU A 36 38.44 -38.94 16.53
CA LEU A 36 38.87 -37.69 15.90
C LEU A 36 39.97 -37.92 14.86
N LEU A 37 40.94 -38.80 15.16
CA LEU A 37 41.98 -39.23 14.20
C LEU A 37 41.39 -40.00 13.01
N GLY A 38 40.50 -40.95 13.28
CA GLY A 38 39.83 -41.75 12.24
C GLY A 38 38.89 -40.94 11.34
N ALA A 39 38.35 -39.83 11.85
CA ALA A 39 37.54 -38.91 11.07
C ALA A 39 38.38 -38.05 10.09
N GLU A 40 39.65 -37.78 10.41
CA GLU A 40 40.51 -36.96 9.55
C GLU A 40 41.36 -37.80 8.57
N GLN A 41 41.83 -38.99 8.98
CA GLN A 41 42.75 -39.81 8.17
C GLN A 41 42.23 -41.24 7.94
N ARG A 42 40.95 -41.38 7.55
CA ARG A 42 40.27 -42.67 7.40
C ARG A 42 40.99 -43.67 6.48
N GLU A 43 41.75 -43.19 5.49
CA GLU A 43 42.49 -44.03 4.53
C GLU A 43 43.93 -44.36 4.95
N ARG A 44 44.47 -43.75 6.02
CA ARG A 44 45.90 -43.84 6.39
C ARG A 44 46.17 -44.27 7.84
N LEU A 45 45.16 -44.82 8.52
CA LEU A 45 45.29 -45.27 9.92
C LEU A 45 46.44 -46.28 10.15
N SER A 46 46.78 -47.11 9.16
CA SER A 46 47.90 -48.05 9.23
C SER A 46 49.28 -47.38 9.19
N GLU A 47 49.41 -46.21 8.55
CA GLU A 47 50.65 -45.43 8.48
C GLU A 47 50.85 -44.53 9.70
N PHE A 48 49.79 -44.27 10.46
CA PHE A 48 49.80 -43.36 11.62
C PHE A 48 50.55 -43.95 12.82
N ALA A 49 50.69 -45.27 12.91
CA ALA A 49 51.42 -45.96 13.98
C ALA A 49 52.95 -45.91 13.82
N ALA A 50 53.47 -45.30 12.74
CA ALA A 50 54.90 -45.14 12.53
C ALA A 50 55.51 -44.15 13.55
N PRO A 51 56.58 -44.53 14.30
CA PRO A 51 57.13 -43.70 15.39
C PRO A 51 57.50 -42.28 14.96
N GLY A 52 58.11 -42.13 13.78
CA GLY A 52 58.54 -40.81 13.27
C GLY A 52 57.38 -39.87 12.91
N ARG A 53 56.19 -40.42 12.65
CA ARG A 53 55.01 -39.62 12.30
C ARG A 53 54.27 -39.14 13.54
N LEU A 54 54.17 -39.96 14.57
CA LEU A 54 53.63 -39.56 15.88
C LEU A 54 54.41 -38.40 16.49
N GLU A 55 55.73 -38.41 16.34
CA GLU A 55 56.60 -37.32 16.80
C GLU A 55 56.37 -36.03 16.01
N ALA A 56 56.28 -36.11 14.67
CA ALA A 56 55.98 -34.96 13.83
C ALA A 56 54.60 -34.33 14.14
N VAL A 57 53.57 -35.15 14.38
CA VAL A 57 52.23 -34.68 14.75
C VAL A 57 52.21 -34.10 16.17
N ALA A 58 52.93 -34.69 17.13
CA ALA A 58 53.06 -34.18 18.49
C ALA A 58 53.79 -32.82 18.55
N GLN A 59 54.67 -32.55 17.58
CA GLN A 59 55.34 -31.26 17.40
C GLN A 59 54.47 -30.24 16.63
N GLY A 60 53.29 -30.63 16.14
CA GLY A 60 52.31 -29.74 15.49
C GLY A 60 52.48 -29.56 13.99
N ALA A 61 53.33 -30.36 13.34
CA ALA A 61 53.63 -30.22 11.90
C ALA A 61 52.42 -30.48 10.98
N GLU A 62 51.43 -31.25 11.44
CA GLU A 62 50.19 -31.56 10.70
C GLU A 62 48.95 -30.78 11.22
N GLY A 63 49.18 -29.70 11.98
CA GLY A 63 48.13 -28.82 12.49
C GLY A 63 47.68 -29.09 13.94
N GLU A 64 47.16 -28.06 14.61
CA GLU A 64 46.85 -28.11 16.05
C GLU A 64 45.74 -29.11 16.40
N PHE A 65 44.77 -29.30 15.51
CA PHE A 65 43.69 -30.26 15.69
C PHE A 65 44.21 -31.69 15.75
N LEU A 66 45.12 -32.05 14.83
CA LEU A 66 45.69 -33.40 14.78
C LEU A 66 46.62 -33.66 15.96
N ARG A 67 47.38 -32.63 16.37
CA ARG A 67 48.18 -32.64 17.59
C ARG A 67 47.33 -32.92 18.83
N ALA A 68 46.20 -32.22 18.98
CA ALA A 68 45.29 -32.40 20.11
C ALA A 68 44.65 -33.80 20.13
N ALA A 69 44.21 -34.30 18.97
CA ALA A 69 43.64 -35.65 18.86
C ALA A 69 44.68 -36.74 19.19
N THR A 70 45.91 -36.58 18.72
CA THR A 70 47.03 -37.51 18.99
C THR A 70 47.43 -37.50 20.45
N LEU A 71 47.53 -36.32 21.07
CA LEU A 71 47.81 -36.20 22.50
C LEU A 71 46.68 -36.83 23.34
N ALA A 72 45.42 -36.65 22.95
CA ALA A 72 44.29 -37.29 23.64
C ALA A 72 44.36 -38.82 23.58
N VAL A 73 44.79 -39.40 22.45
CA VAL A 73 45.04 -40.85 22.35
C VAL A 73 46.20 -41.29 23.23
N LEU A 74 47.36 -40.64 23.12
CA LEU A 74 48.57 -41.05 23.84
C LEU A 74 48.42 -40.91 25.36
N VAL A 75 47.92 -39.76 25.83
CA VAL A 75 47.66 -39.51 27.25
C VAL A 75 46.55 -40.43 27.75
N GLY A 76 45.49 -40.62 26.97
CA GLY A 76 44.38 -41.50 27.31
C GLY A 76 44.81 -42.96 27.48
N ALA A 77 45.56 -43.48 26.50
CA ALA A 77 46.13 -44.82 26.54
C ALA A 77 47.11 -45.00 27.71
N GLY A 78 47.97 -44.00 27.95
CA GLY A 78 48.91 -43.99 29.08
C GLY A 78 48.21 -44.06 30.43
N LEU A 79 47.16 -43.27 30.64
CA LEU A 79 46.35 -43.29 31.86
C LEU A 79 45.61 -44.63 32.04
N ALA A 80 45.05 -45.17 30.97
CA ALA A 80 44.38 -46.47 31.00
C ALA A 80 45.36 -47.61 31.37
N ALA A 81 46.55 -47.62 30.77
CA ALA A 81 47.60 -48.59 31.06
C ALA A 81 48.11 -48.45 32.50
N LEU A 82 48.36 -47.23 32.98
CA LEU A 82 48.78 -46.95 34.36
C LEU A 82 47.74 -47.46 35.37
N THR A 83 46.46 -47.18 35.13
CA THR A 83 45.38 -47.69 35.99
C THR A 83 45.29 -49.21 35.95
N LEU A 84 45.47 -49.84 34.79
CA LEU A 84 45.49 -51.30 34.66
C LEU A 84 46.63 -51.92 35.48
N VAL A 85 47.83 -51.33 35.42
CA VAL A 85 49.00 -51.76 36.21
C VAL A 85 48.73 -51.61 37.72
N LEU A 86 48.14 -50.49 38.14
CA LEU A 86 47.78 -50.26 39.54
C LEU A 86 46.68 -51.20 40.04
N GLU A 87 45.71 -51.55 39.20
CA GLU A 87 44.69 -52.57 39.48
C GLU A 87 45.31 -53.96 39.60
N LEU A 88 46.22 -54.32 38.69
CA LEU A 88 46.94 -55.61 38.72
C LEU A 88 47.79 -55.75 39.98
N LEU A 89 48.54 -54.70 40.34
CA LEU A 89 49.30 -54.63 41.59
C LEU A 89 48.39 -54.72 42.81
N SER A 90 47.24 -54.05 42.78
CA SER A 90 46.27 -54.10 43.89
C SER A 90 45.61 -55.47 44.02
N ALA A 91 45.34 -56.15 42.90
CA ALA A 91 44.80 -57.51 42.86
C ALA A 91 45.81 -58.56 43.34
N LEU A 92 47.09 -58.37 43.01
CA LEU A 92 48.20 -59.21 43.48
C LEU A 92 48.51 -59.01 44.97
N LEU A 93 48.37 -57.79 45.49
CA LEU A 93 48.70 -57.46 46.89
C LEU A 93 47.55 -57.72 47.90
N PHE A 94 46.29 -57.79 47.45
CA PHE A 94 45.12 -57.90 48.34
C PHE A 94 44.07 -58.89 47.83
N GLY A 95 44.51 -60.07 47.39
CA GLY A 95 43.63 -61.18 47.02
C GLY A 95 42.95 -61.80 48.24
N GLY A 96 41.67 -61.48 48.48
CA GLY A 96 40.84 -62.23 49.42
C GLY A 96 39.55 -61.54 49.88
N PHE A 97 38.42 -62.15 49.52
CA PHE A 97 37.13 -62.18 50.23
C PHE A 97 36.01 -61.14 49.99
N ARG A 98 34.87 -61.74 49.59
CA ARG A 98 33.43 -61.47 49.81
C ARG A 98 32.66 -60.53 48.85
N ARG A 99 32.00 -61.21 47.90
CA ARG A 99 30.63 -60.92 47.41
C ARG A 99 29.66 -60.80 48.58
N THR A 100 28.78 -59.79 48.55
CA THR A 100 27.30 -59.82 48.67
C THR A 100 26.77 -58.52 49.30
N ALA A 101 26.34 -57.56 48.47
CA ALA A 101 25.39 -56.48 48.84
C ALA A 101 24.91 -55.67 47.60
N ALA A 102 24.80 -56.30 46.43
CA ALA A 102 24.55 -55.57 45.17
C ALA A 102 23.06 -55.43 44.79
N GLY A 103 22.15 -56.14 45.47
CA GLY A 103 20.73 -56.21 45.07
C GLY A 103 19.87 -55.04 45.52
N THR A 104 20.00 -54.57 46.75
CA THR A 104 19.04 -53.63 47.37
C THR A 104 19.35 -52.15 47.09
N SER A 105 20.61 -51.80 46.87
CA SER A 105 21.01 -50.42 46.54
C SER A 105 20.69 -50.05 45.10
N ALA A 106 20.73 -51.01 44.17
CA ALA A 106 20.38 -50.79 42.78
C ALA A 106 18.91 -50.35 42.63
N THR A 107 17.98 -51.06 43.27
CA THR A 107 16.54 -50.78 43.21
C THR A 107 16.20 -49.40 43.79
N LEU A 108 16.76 -49.03 44.95
CA LEU A 108 16.55 -47.70 45.54
C LEU A 108 17.15 -46.57 44.68
N GLY A 109 18.17 -46.88 43.89
CA GLY A 109 18.79 -45.93 42.96
C GLY A 109 17.94 -45.69 41.74
N THR A 110 17.40 -46.77 41.18
CA THR A 110 16.48 -46.70 40.06
C THR A 110 15.22 -45.96 40.45
N VAL A 111 14.64 -46.23 41.63
CA VAL A 111 13.47 -45.50 42.13
C VAL A 111 13.78 -44.01 42.33
N ALA A 112 14.92 -43.66 42.93
CA ALA A 112 15.31 -42.26 43.09
C ALA A 112 15.61 -41.56 41.75
N ALA A 113 16.22 -42.24 40.79
CA ALA A 113 16.48 -41.71 39.46
C ALA A 113 15.19 -41.52 38.66
N VAL A 114 14.24 -42.46 38.75
CA VAL A 114 12.91 -42.35 38.15
C VAL A 114 12.12 -41.21 38.82
N ALA A 115 12.19 -41.08 40.15
CA ALA A 115 11.55 -39.98 40.87
C ALA A 115 12.17 -38.62 40.50
N LEU A 116 13.49 -38.55 40.33
CA LEU A 116 14.18 -37.33 39.89
C LEU A 116 13.82 -37.00 38.44
N LEU A 117 13.77 -38.00 37.54
CA LEU A 117 13.38 -37.81 36.14
C LEU A 117 11.92 -37.36 36.04
N ALA A 118 11.04 -37.97 36.83
CA ALA A 118 9.64 -37.57 36.94
C ALA A 118 9.54 -36.14 37.49
N PHE A 119 10.28 -35.80 38.55
CA PHE A 119 10.31 -34.46 39.10
C PHE A 119 10.85 -33.43 38.10
N VAL A 120 11.95 -33.71 37.40
CA VAL A 120 12.52 -32.83 36.38
C VAL A 120 11.53 -32.66 35.22
N ASN A 121 10.86 -33.72 34.78
CA ASN A 121 9.82 -33.61 33.76
C ASN A 121 8.63 -32.77 34.27
N VAL A 122 8.06 -33.08 35.43
CA VAL A 122 6.94 -32.31 36.00
C VAL A 122 7.34 -30.85 36.21
N TYR A 123 8.54 -30.59 36.75
CA TYR A 123 9.06 -29.23 36.93
C TYR A 123 9.25 -28.53 35.59
N SER A 124 9.83 -29.20 34.58
CA SER A 124 10.00 -28.64 33.23
C SER A 124 8.68 -28.36 32.52
N PHE A 125 7.63 -29.17 32.74
CA PHE A 125 6.31 -28.95 32.17
C PHE A 125 5.51 -27.87 32.93
N THR A 126 5.75 -27.68 34.23
CA THR A 126 5.07 -26.66 35.04
C THR A 126 5.78 -25.31 35.04
N HIS A 127 7.09 -25.27 34.78
CA HIS A 127 7.94 -24.08 34.76
C HIS A 127 8.61 -23.92 33.40
N TYR A 128 7.82 -23.99 32.33
CA TYR A 128 8.33 -23.76 30.98
C TYR A 128 8.96 -22.37 30.89
N ARG A 129 10.26 -22.33 30.56
CA ARG A 129 11.00 -21.13 30.20
C ARG A 129 11.69 -21.36 28.88
N ARG A 130 11.36 -20.55 27.89
CA ARG A 130 12.08 -20.50 26.62
C ARG A 130 13.37 -19.73 26.84
N ILE A 131 14.51 -20.36 26.52
CA ILE A 131 15.83 -19.72 26.58
C ILE A 131 16.38 -19.71 25.16
N ASP A 132 16.59 -18.52 24.63
CA ASP A 132 17.23 -18.33 23.34
C ASP A 132 18.75 -18.31 23.51
N CYS A 133 19.39 -19.39 23.08
CA CYS A 133 20.84 -19.56 23.15
C CYS A 133 21.57 -19.00 21.92
N THR A 134 20.89 -18.27 21.02
CA THR A 134 21.56 -17.60 19.90
C THR A 134 22.30 -16.36 20.38
N ARG A 135 23.45 -16.07 19.75
CA ARG A 135 24.30 -14.91 20.09
C ARG A 135 23.54 -13.58 20.07
N ASP A 136 22.56 -13.47 19.17
CA ASP A 136 21.81 -12.23 18.92
C ASP A 136 20.36 -12.32 19.42
N GLN A 137 19.99 -13.34 20.19
CA GLN A 137 18.61 -13.57 20.66
C GLN A 137 17.53 -13.52 19.54
N ARG A 138 17.80 -14.19 18.41
CA ARG A 138 16.99 -14.12 17.18
C ARG A 138 15.58 -14.72 17.29
N PHE A 139 15.31 -15.48 18.34
CA PHE A 139 14.04 -16.15 18.64
C PHE A 139 13.36 -15.57 19.89
N THR A 140 13.85 -14.44 20.39
CA THR A 140 13.25 -13.67 21.48
C THR A 140 12.69 -12.38 20.92
N LEU A 141 11.46 -12.04 21.30
CA LEU A 141 10.86 -10.77 20.89
C LEU A 141 11.58 -9.58 21.54
N PRO A 142 11.72 -8.45 20.84
CA PRO A 142 12.21 -7.21 21.44
C PRO A 142 11.43 -6.83 22.71
N ALA A 143 12.12 -6.39 23.76
CA ALA A 143 11.52 -6.12 25.07
C ALA A 143 10.38 -5.07 25.02
N GLU A 144 10.47 -4.09 24.12
CA GLU A 144 9.41 -3.09 23.91
C GLU A 144 8.11 -3.75 23.40
N LEU A 145 8.22 -4.64 22.41
CA LEU A 145 7.06 -5.39 21.89
C LEU A 145 6.45 -6.31 22.93
N GLN A 146 7.27 -6.97 23.75
CA GLN A 146 6.78 -7.80 24.86
C GLN A 146 5.93 -6.96 25.84
N THR A 147 6.38 -5.74 26.12
CA THR A 147 5.67 -4.82 27.01
C THR A 147 4.34 -4.36 26.42
N GLU A 148 4.30 -4.02 25.13
CA GLU A 148 3.06 -3.61 24.45
C GLU A 148 2.06 -4.77 24.31
N LEU A 149 2.52 -5.95 23.90
CA LEU A 149 1.67 -7.14 23.79
C LEU A 149 1.11 -7.58 25.15
N GLY A 150 1.87 -7.38 26.23
CA GLY A 150 1.41 -7.63 27.60
C GLY A 150 0.31 -6.67 28.09
N LYS A 151 0.10 -5.52 27.44
CA LYS A 151 -0.98 -4.57 27.77
C LYS A 151 -2.32 -4.96 27.14
N LEU A 152 -2.34 -5.94 26.24
CA LEU A 152 -3.57 -6.36 25.57
C LEU A 152 -4.58 -6.94 26.57
N ARG A 153 -5.86 -6.60 26.39
CA ARG A 153 -6.92 -7.01 27.31
C ARG A 153 -7.11 -8.53 27.28
N PRO A 154 -7.06 -9.25 28.42
CA PRO A 154 -7.29 -10.69 28.47
C PRO A 154 -8.69 -11.12 27.99
N ASN A 155 -9.66 -10.22 28.08
CA ASN A 155 -11.07 -10.48 27.80
C ASN A 155 -11.45 -10.33 26.30
N ALA A 156 -10.48 -10.01 25.43
CA ALA A 156 -10.70 -9.84 23.99
C ALA A 156 -9.72 -10.74 23.21
N PRO A 157 -10.07 -12.02 22.97
CA PRO A 157 -9.21 -12.91 22.21
C PRO A 157 -9.03 -12.39 20.78
N THR A 158 -7.79 -12.43 20.30
CA THR A 158 -7.45 -12.08 18.91
C THR A 158 -7.32 -13.37 18.11
N THR A 159 -8.19 -13.52 17.12
CA THR A 159 -8.16 -14.63 16.18
C THR A 159 -7.34 -14.24 14.96
N ILE A 160 -6.26 -14.97 14.71
CA ILE A 160 -5.35 -14.80 13.59
C ILE A 160 -5.68 -15.88 12.56
N VAL A 161 -6.15 -15.48 11.40
CA VAL A 161 -6.58 -16.38 10.34
C VAL A 161 -5.57 -16.30 9.20
N VAL A 162 -4.92 -17.42 8.88
CA VAL A 162 -4.01 -17.51 7.74
C VAL A 162 -4.81 -18.07 6.56
N LEU A 163 -5.17 -17.22 5.61
CA LEU A 163 -5.89 -17.58 4.40
C LEU A 163 -4.91 -17.89 3.26
N GLN A 164 -4.97 -19.12 2.76
CA GLN A 164 -4.24 -19.59 1.60
C GLN A 164 -5.21 -19.68 0.40
N MET A 165 -5.11 -18.70 -0.49
CA MET A 165 -5.81 -18.66 -1.79
C MET A 165 -4.96 -19.26 -2.92
N HIS A 166 -3.75 -19.71 -2.61
CA HIS A 166 -2.72 -20.15 -3.56
C HIS A 166 -2.38 -19.11 -4.62
N ASN A 167 -2.49 -17.84 -4.25
CA ASN A 167 -2.12 -16.69 -5.05
C ASN A 167 -1.20 -15.77 -4.23
N PHE A 168 0.10 -15.78 -4.53
CA PHE A 168 1.14 -15.04 -3.78
C PHE A 168 1.32 -13.60 -4.27
N GLY A 169 0.22 -12.88 -4.49
CA GLY A 169 0.26 -11.56 -5.15
C GLY A 169 -0.71 -11.45 -6.31
N THR A 170 -1.34 -10.29 -6.53
CA THR A 170 -2.03 -9.98 -7.80
C THR A 170 -1.11 -10.06 -9.04
N LEU A 171 0.21 -10.06 -8.82
CA LEU A 171 1.22 -9.97 -9.84
C LEU A 171 1.79 -11.34 -10.29
N ALA A 172 1.56 -12.44 -9.57
CA ALA A 172 2.06 -13.77 -9.94
C ALA A 172 0.92 -14.81 -10.00
N PRO A 173 0.07 -14.78 -11.04
CA PRO A 173 -1.15 -15.59 -11.10
C PRO A 173 -0.90 -17.10 -11.27
N LYS A 174 0.34 -17.54 -11.54
CA LYS A 174 0.67 -18.96 -11.73
C LYS A 174 1.56 -19.46 -10.59
N ARG A 175 1.03 -20.42 -9.83
CA ARG A 175 1.73 -21.13 -8.75
C ARG A 175 2.94 -21.89 -9.32
N ASP A 176 4.13 -21.54 -8.84
CA ASP A 176 5.41 -22.20 -9.12
C ASP A 176 5.98 -22.86 -7.84
N SER A 177 7.09 -23.59 -7.96
CA SER A 177 7.71 -24.28 -6.81
C SER A 177 8.15 -23.31 -5.71
N TYR A 178 8.63 -22.12 -6.07
CA TYR A 178 9.07 -21.09 -5.12
C TYR A 178 7.90 -20.47 -4.35
N THR A 179 6.80 -20.15 -5.03
CA THR A 179 5.59 -19.61 -4.39
C THR A 179 4.96 -20.64 -3.45
N LYS A 180 4.86 -21.91 -3.85
CA LYS A 180 4.41 -22.97 -2.94
C LYS A 180 5.31 -23.09 -1.70
N ALA A 181 6.63 -23.14 -1.88
CA ALA A 181 7.56 -23.21 -0.76
C ALA A 181 7.48 -21.98 0.15
N ALA A 182 7.25 -20.80 -0.42
CA ALA A 182 7.02 -19.57 0.32
C ALA A 182 5.72 -19.64 1.14
N GLU A 183 4.61 -20.15 0.59
CA GLU A 183 3.32 -20.30 1.29
C GLU A 183 3.45 -21.16 2.55
N GLU A 184 4.05 -22.34 2.41
CA GLU A 184 4.27 -23.26 3.51
C GLU A 184 5.17 -22.62 4.58
N LYS A 185 6.24 -21.94 4.16
CA LYS A 185 7.19 -21.31 5.07
C LYS A 185 6.60 -20.10 5.80
N VAL A 186 5.82 -19.27 5.12
CA VAL A 186 5.12 -18.14 5.73
C VAL A 186 4.13 -18.64 6.77
N THR A 187 3.37 -19.69 6.45
CA THR A 187 2.40 -20.29 7.38
C THR A 187 3.07 -20.86 8.62
N GLU A 188 4.20 -21.57 8.45
CA GLU A 188 5.04 -22.04 9.57
C GLU A 188 5.52 -20.86 10.43
N LYS A 189 6.00 -19.78 9.81
CA LYS A 189 6.50 -18.60 10.53
C LYS A 189 5.42 -17.86 11.29
N VAL A 190 4.20 -17.78 10.76
CA VAL A 190 3.06 -17.23 11.48
C VAL A 190 2.74 -18.08 12.71
N ARG A 191 2.70 -19.41 12.58
CA ARG A 191 2.49 -20.32 13.71
C ARG A 191 3.57 -20.15 14.78
N ASP A 192 4.85 -20.19 14.39
CA ASP A 192 5.99 -19.97 15.28
C ASP A 192 5.90 -18.65 16.07
N LEU A 193 5.41 -17.59 15.40
CA LEU A 193 5.32 -16.27 15.98
C LEU A 193 4.13 -16.14 16.94
N VAL A 194 2.99 -16.72 16.60
CA VAL A 194 1.84 -16.70 17.49
C VAL A 194 2.07 -17.59 18.71
N ASP A 195 2.82 -18.69 18.58
CA ASP A 195 3.26 -19.48 19.73
C ASP A 195 4.17 -18.68 20.67
N GLN A 196 4.99 -17.75 20.14
CA GLN A 196 5.72 -16.78 20.97
C GLN A 196 4.76 -15.79 21.65
N PHE A 197 3.71 -15.34 20.97
CA PHE A 197 2.74 -14.40 21.56
C PHE A 197 1.90 -15.06 22.67
N ARG A 198 1.65 -16.37 22.59
CA ARG A 198 0.95 -17.14 23.62
C ARG A 198 1.67 -17.15 24.98
N GLU A 199 2.97 -16.86 25.02
CA GLU A 199 3.71 -16.67 26.28
C GLU A 199 3.18 -15.49 27.10
N PHE A 200 2.53 -14.51 26.46
CA PHE A 200 1.93 -13.33 27.11
C PHE A 200 0.43 -13.51 27.42
N GLY A 201 -0.16 -14.66 27.09
CA GLY A 201 -1.52 -15.04 27.46
C GLY A 201 -2.25 -15.92 26.43
N PRO A 202 -3.30 -16.65 26.83
CA PRO A 202 -4.05 -17.56 25.95
C PRO A 202 -4.93 -16.84 24.91
N GLN A 203 -4.88 -15.51 24.82
CA GLN A 203 -5.76 -14.72 23.95
C GLN A 203 -5.49 -14.85 22.44
N PHE A 204 -4.43 -15.53 22.00
CA PHE A 204 -4.07 -15.64 20.58
C PHE A 204 -4.41 -17.02 19.98
N ASN A 205 -5.36 -17.02 19.05
CA ASN A 205 -5.78 -18.22 18.32
C ASN A 205 -5.30 -18.15 16.87
N VAL A 206 -4.72 -19.23 16.34
CA VAL A 206 -4.37 -19.34 14.92
C VAL A 206 -5.28 -20.35 14.25
N VAL A 207 -5.91 -19.94 13.16
CA VAL A 207 -6.68 -20.82 12.27
C VAL A 207 -6.07 -20.70 10.87
N VAL A 208 -5.81 -21.83 10.22
CA VAL A 208 -5.34 -21.84 8.82
C VAL A 208 -6.51 -22.26 7.96
N LEU A 209 -6.89 -21.39 7.03
CA LEU A 209 -7.93 -21.63 6.03
C LEU A 209 -7.23 -21.84 4.69
N ASP A 210 -7.39 -23.03 4.14
CA ASP A 210 -6.88 -23.38 2.82
C ASP A 210 -8.07 -23.51 1.86
N SER A 211 -8.08 -22.66 0.82
CA SER A 211 -9.17 -22.61 -0.16
C SER A 211 -9.26 -23.87 -1.04
N GLU A 212 -8.18 -24.63 -1.18
CA GLU A 212 -8.15 -25.91 -1.90
C GLU A 212 -8.48 -27.10 -0.97
N ALA A 213 -8.54 -26.90 0.35
CA ALA A 213 -8.77 -27.98 1.30
C ALA A 213 -10.24 -28.43 1.39
N PHE A 214 -10.43 -29.73 1.58
CA PHE A 214 -11.74 -30.32 1.83
C PHE A 214 -12.33 -29.78 3.14
N GLY A 215 -13.55 -29.23 3.08
CA GLY A 215 -14.23 -28.61 4.23
C GLY A 215 -13.94 -27.12 4.43
N TYR A 216 -13.29 -26.43 3.48
CA TYR A 216 -13.05 -24.98 3.54
C TYR A 216 -14.31 -24.17 3.87
N GLU A 217 -15.40 -24.37 3.14
CA GLU A 217 -16.65 -23.62 3.36
C GLU A 217 -17.25 -23.87 4.75
N ASP A 218 -17.08 -25.08 5.30
CA ASP A 218 -17.54 -25.41 6.64
C ASP A 218 -16.70 -24.70 7.71
N GLN A 219 -15.37 -24.68 7.53
CA GLN A 219 -14.46 -23.97 8.42
C GLN A 219 -14.70 -22.46 8.39
N VAL A 220 -14.90 -21.87 7.20
CA VAL A 220 -15.25 -20.45 7.06
C VAL A 220 -16.57 -20.17 7.78
N ARG A 221 -17.64 -20.95 7.49
CA ARG A 221 -18.95 -20.77 8.15
C ARG A 221 -18.87 -20.88 9.67
N GLN A 222 -18.09 -21.83 10.19
CA GLN A 222 -17.92 -22.02 11.63
C GLN A 222 -17.13 -20.87 12.27
N LEU A 223 -16.07 -20.41 11.60
CA LEU A 223 -15.21 -19.33 12.07
C LEU A 223 -15.91 -17.97 12.04
N THR A 224 -16.76 -17.73 11.04
CA THR A 224 -17.39 -16.42 10.81
C THR A 224 -18.84 -16.35 11.29
N LYS A 225 -19.34 -17.36 12.00
CA LYS A 225 -20.74 -17.44 12.45
C LYS A 225 -21.19 -16.18 13.21
N ASP A 226 -20.31 -15.68 14.07
CA ASP A 226 -20.55 -14.51 14.93
C ASP A 226 -19.66 -13.30 14.51
N ALA A 227 -19.09 -13.33 13.30
CA ALA A 227 -18.14 -12.34 12.80
C ALA A 227 -18.36 -12.06 11.29
N PRO A 228 -19.45 -11.36 10.92
CA PRO A 228 -19.75 -11.07 9.51
C PRO A 228 -18.69 -10.20 8.84
N GLU A 229 -18.01 -9.33 9.58
CA GLU A 229 -16.92 -8.48 9.06
C GLU A 229 -15.71 -9.33 8.65
N LEU A 230 -15.43 -10.42 9.37
CA LEU A 230 -14.37 -11.37 9.02
C LEU A 230 -14.73 -12.16 7.78
N LYS A 231 -16.01 -12.52 7.61
CA LYS A 231 -16.47 -13.17 6.39
C LYS A 231 -16.27 -12.27 5.18
N GLY A 232 -16.74 -11.02 5.25
CA GLY A 232 -16.55 -10.05 4.16
C GLY A 232 -15.07 -9.87 3.81
N ALA A 233 -14.20 -9.76 4.80
CA ALA A 233 -12.76 -9.62 4.58
C ALA A 233 -12.10 -10.87 3.94
N ILE A 234 -12.59 -12.07 4.25
CA ILE A 234 -12.13 -13.33 3.63
C ILE A 234 -12.60 -13.41 2.17
N ASP A 235 -13.88 -13.09 1.92
CA ASP A 235 -14.48 -13.15 0.59
C ASP A 235 -13.88 -12.09 -0.36
N ASP A 236 -13.54 -10.91 0.16
CA ASP A 236 -12.94 -9.80 -0.59
C ASP A 236 -11.41 -9.93 -0.79
N ALA A 237 -10.79 -10.96 -0.21
CA ALA A 237 -9.35 -11.15 -0.26
C ALA A 237 -8.86 -11.40 -1.71
N PRO A 238 -7.93 -10.60 -2.25
CA PRO A 238 -7.39 -10.83 -3.59
C PRO A 238 -6.21 -11.82 -3.64
N GLU A 239 -5.57 -12.10 -2.50
CA GLU A 239 -4.31 -12.86 -2.40
C GLU A 239 -4.15 -13.52 -1.02
N ASN A 240 -3.14 -14.39 -0.87
CA ASN A 240 -2.76 -15.00 0.41
C ASN A 240 -2.59 -13.94 1.50
N SER A 241 -3.40 -14.04 2.55
CA SER A 241 -3.57 -12.99 3.54
C SER A 241 -3.64 -13.56 4.95
N ILE A 242 -3.12 -12.80 5.90
CA ILE A 242 -3.22 -13.04 7.33
C ILE A 242 -4.22 -12.02 7.86
N PHE A 243 -5.33 -12.49 8.40
CA PHE A 243 -6.33 -11.65 9.05
C PHE A 243 -6.15 -11.67 10.55
N PHE A 244 -6.32 -10.51 11.17
CA PHE A 244 -6.36 -10.34 12.61
C PHE A 244 -7.77 -9.87 12.93
N HIS A 245 -8.50 -10.62 13.75
CA HIS A 245 -9.86 -10.31 14.16
C HIS A 245 -9.92 -10.19 15.69
N ALA A 246 -10.36 -9.03 16.17
CA ALA A 246 -10.74 -8.83 17.57
C ALA A 246 -11.80 -7.72 17.67
N ASN A 247 -12.75 -7.85 18.61
CA ASN A 247 -13.78 -6.84 18.90
C ASN A 247 -14.59 -6.37 17.67
N GLY A 248 -14.94 -7.30 16.76
CA GLY A 248 -15.67 -6.96 15.52
C GLY A 248 -14.85 -6.16 14.50
N ARG A 249 -13.54 -6.00 14.70
CA ARG A 249 -12.62 -5.34 13.78
C ARG A 249 -11.71 -6.36 13.12
N VAL A 250 -11.49 -6.17 11.83
CA VAL A 250 -10.61 -7.01 11.03
C VAL A 250 -9.49 -6.15 10.44
N GLN A 251 -8.26 -6.63 10.59
CA GLN A 251 -7.08 -6.12 9.91
C GLN A 251 -6.54 -7.21 9.00
N ARG A 252 -6.07 -6.81 7.81
CA ARG A 252 -5.43 -7.71 6.85
C ARG A 252 -3.95 -7.38 6.75
N LEU A 253 -3.14 -8.43 6.59
CA LEU A 253 -1.72 -8.37 6.26
C LEU A 253 -1.47 -9.39 5.16
N SER A 254 -1.11 -8.94 3.96
CA SER A 254 -0.75 -9.86 2.88
C SER A 254 0.51 -10.65 3.23
N PHE A 255 0.69 -11.83 2.62
CA PHE A 255 1.92 -12.60 2.80
C PHE A 255 3.15 -11.81 2.37
N ASN A 256 3.06 -11.03 1.29
CA ASN A 256 4.15 -10.19 0.79
C ASN A 256 4.54 -9.05 1.74
N GLU A 257 3.58 -8.51 2.51
CA GLU A 257 3.86 -7.51 3.56
C GLU A 257 4.50 -8.13 4.81
N PHE A 258 4.35 -9.44 5.03
CA PHE A 258 4.98 -10.13 6.15
C PHE A 258 6.36 -10.70 5.78
N MET A 259 6.43 -11.42 4.66
CA MET A 259 7.63 -12.05 4.12
C MET A 259 7.60 -11.92 2.59
N GLN A 260 8.52 -11.14 2.06
CA GLN A 260 8.55 -10.82 0.65
C GLN A 260 9.44 -11.84 -0.09
N LEU A 261 8.89 -12.58 -1.06
CA LEU A 261 9.65 -13.54 -1.86
C LEU A 261 10.57 -12.82 -2.85
N ASP A 262 11.89 -12.98 -2.75
CA ASP A 262 12.80 -12.48 -3.78
C ASP A 262 13.16 -13.62 -4.75
N LYS A 263 12.38 -13.72 -5.84
CA LYS A 263 12.59 -14.77 -6.84
C LYS A 263 13.93 -14.61 -7.58
N THR A 264 14.37 -13.38 -7.82
CA THR A 264 15.63 -13.09 -8.52
C THR A 264 16.80 -13.59 -7.68
N ALA A 265 16.85 -13.20 -6.40
CA ALA A 265 17.86 -13.68 -5.46
C ALA A 265 17.78 -15.19 -5.22
N SER A 266 16.57 -15.78 -5.25
CA SER A 266 16.38 -17.23 -5.11
C SER A 266 16.97 -18.02 -6.29
N LYS A 267 16.90 -17.45 -7.51
CA LYS A 267 17.48 -18.05 -8.73
C LYS A 267 18.99 -17.84 -8.83
N GLU A 268 19.50 -16.70 -8.37
CA GLU A 268 20.92 -16.33 -8.47
C GLU A 268 21.80 -16.92 -7.34
N ALA A 269 21.19 -17.51 -6.30
CA ALA A 269 21.93 -18.07 -5.17
C ALA A 269 22.77 -19.31 -5.57
N PRO A 270 24.03 -19.44 -5.09
CA PRO A 270 24.90 -20.58 -5.40
C PRO A 270 24.36 -21.88 -4.79
N GLY A 271 24.23 -22.90 -5.64
CA GLY A 271 23.58 -24.18 -5.32
C GLY A 271 22.08 -24.12 -5.66
N ALA A 272 21.67 -24.89 -6.67
CA ALA A 272 20.31 -24.87 -7.22
C ALA A 272 19.21 -24.78 -6.13
N GLU A 273 18.28 -23.83 -6.32
CA GLU A 273 16.99 -23.73 -5.61
C GLU A 273 17.08 -23.34 -4.12
N ASN A 274 17.66 -22.18 -3.79
CA ASN A 274 17.57 -21.65 -2.43
C ASN A 274 16.42 -20.63 -2.32
N LEU A 275 15.42 -20.91 -1.48
CA LEU A 275 14.32 -19.98 -1.22
C LEU A 275 14.84 -18.77 -0.41
N VAL A 276 14.74 -17.58 -1.01
CA VAL A 276 15.08 -16.30 -0.38
C VAL A 276 13.79 -15.56 -0.06
N LEU A 277 13.50 -15.43 1.23
CA LEU A 277 12.42 -14.59 1.74
C LEU A 277 13.01 -13.40 2.48
N LEU A 278 12.55 -12.20 2.17
CA LEU A 278 12.93 -10.97 2.85
C LEU A 278 11.91 -10.70 3.98
N PRO A 279 12.27 -10.95 5.26
CA PRO A 279 11.38 -10.66 6.37
C PRO A 279 11.16 -9.16 6.48
N GLN A 280 9.90 -8.73 6.62
CA GLN A 280 9.53 -7.31 6.78
C GLN A 280 9.54 -6.86 8.25
N GLY A 281 10.17 -7.65 9.14
CA GLY A 281 10.24 -7.42 10.58
C GLY A 281 9.07 -8.03 11.35
N VAL A 282 9.37 -8.49 12.57
CA VAL A 282 8.36 -9.06 13.49
C VAL A 282 7.41 -7.97 14.00
N ASP A 283 7.91 -6.74 14.10
CA ASP A 283 7.17 -5.54 14.49
C ASP A 283 5.92 -5.32 13.65
N THR A 284 5.99 -5.54 12.33
CA THR A 284 4.86 -5.36 11.41
C THR A 284 3.71 -6.28 11.78
N PHE A 285 4.00 -7.55 12.09
CA PHE A 285 3.00 -8.53 12.52
C PHE A 285 2.46 -8.21 13.92
N ALA A 286 3.35 -7.91 14.88
CA ALA A 286 2.97 -7.57 16.25
C ALA A 286 2.09 -6.31 16.29
N ARG A 287 2.44 -5.28 15.52
CA ARG A 287 1.62 -4.07 15.37
C ARG A 287 0.26 -4.38 14.78
N ARG A 288 0.11 -5.28 13.80
CA ARG A 288 -1.25 -5.62 13.31
C ARG A 288 -2.15 -6.22 14.40
N VAL A 289 -1.57 -7.00 15.31
CA VAL A 289 -2.26 -7.50 16.51
C VAL A 289 -2.65 -6.36 17.45
N LEU A 290 -1.76 -5.39 17.68
CA LEU A 290 -2.05 -4.20 18.51
C LEU A 290 -3.09 -3.27 17.84
N THR A 291 -2.88 -2.98 16.55
CA THR A 291 -3.65 -2.05 15.72
C THR A 291 -5.02 -2.58 15.31
N VAL A 292 -5.28 -3.89 15.38
CA VAL A 292 -6.67 -4.39 15.29
C VAL A 292 -7.55 -3.74 16.38
N GLN A 293 -6.93 -3.33 17.49
CA GLN A 293 -7.58 -2.59 18.57
C GLN A 293 -7.50 -1.06 18.39
N GLU A 294 -6.59 -0.55 17.55
CA GLU A 294 -6.42 0.89 17.26
C GLU A 294 -7.36 1.39 16.15
N ARG A 295 -7.43 2.72 15.99
CA ARG A 295 -8.26 3.40 15.00
C ARG A 295 -7.62 3.35 13.60
N ARG A 296 -8.42 3.12 12.55
CA ARG A 296 -7.98 3.28 11.15
C ARG A 296 -7.79 4.77 10.82
N PRO A 297 -6.70 5.18 10.16
CA PRO A 297 -6.52 6.58 9.81
C PRO A 297 -7.53 6.97 8.76
N LYS A 298 -8.07 8.17 8.92
CA LYS A 298 -9.08 8.71 8.04
C LYS A 298 -8.42 9.54 6.94
N VAL A 299 -8.75 9.24 5.69
CA VAL A 299 -8.23 9.90 4.49
C VAL A 299 -9.38 10.66 3.83
N ALA A 300 -9.25 11.97 3.68
CA ALA A 300 -10.22 12.76 2.91
C ALA A 300 -9.72 12.95 1.48
N VAL A 301 -10.58 12.69 0.51
CA VAL A 301 -10.34 12.99 -0.90
C VAL A 301 -11.15 14.21 -1.29
N CYS A 302 -10.46 15.30 -1.63
CA CYS A 302 -11.06 16.57 -1.98
C CYS A 302 -11.21 16.71 -3.50
N VAL A 303 -12.43 16.47 -3.99
CA VAL A 303 -12.77 16.47 -5.42
C VAL A 303 -13.67 17.65 -5.75
N VAL A 304 -13.67 18.13 -6.99
CA VAL A 304 -14.55 19.25 -7.38
C VAL A 304 -15.96 18.85 -7.75
N HIS A 305 -16.21 17.57 -8.06
CA HIS A 305 -17.51 17.08 -8.50
C HIS A 305 -17.75 15.63 -8.04
N GLU A 306 -19.02 15.23 -7.89
CA GLU A 306 -19.44 13.85 -7.55
C GLU A 306 -18.84 12.81 -8.50
N PHE A 307 -18.76 13.08 -9.80
CA PHE A 307 -18.21 12.14 -10.80
C PHE A 307 -16.70 11.88 -10.66
N LEU A 308 -15.99 12.75 -9.95
CA LEU A 308 -14.56 12.58 -9.67
C LEU A 308 -14.32 11.93 -8.31
N SER A 309 -15.39 11.65 -7.54
CA SER A 309 -15.34 11.09 -6.20
C SER A 309 -15.03 9.59 -6.21
N THR A 310 -15.07 8.98 -5.02
CA THR A 310 -14.93 7.54 -4.86
C THR A 310 -16.20 6.75 -5.22
N ALA A 311 -17.32 7.42 -5.51
CA ALA A 311 -18.54 6.79 -5.98
C ALA A 311 -18.48 6.47 -7.48
N VAL A 312 -18.95 5.28 -7.85
CA VAL A 312 -19.02 4.86 -9.25
C VAL A 312 -20.44 5.14 -9.77
N ALA A 313 -20.54 5.96 -10.81
CA ALA A 313 -21.76 6.17 -11.58
C ALA A 313 -21.56 5.68 -13.02
N GLU A 314 -22.62 5.12 -13.60
CA GLU A 314 -22.59 4.54 -14.95
C GLU A 314 -22.13 5.58 -15.99
N GLY A 315 -21.16 5.21 -16.82
CA GLY A 315 -20.60 6.05 -17.87
C GLY A 315 -19.53 7.05 -17.41
N THR A 316 -19.19 7.09 -16.11
CA THR A 316 -18.17 7.99 -15.54
C THR A 316 -16.98 7.26 -14.92
N GLU A 317 -16.92 5.93 -15.05
CA GLU A 317 -16.02 5.04 -14.31
C GLU A 317 -14.55 5.45 -14.44
N GLN A 318 -14.14 5.88 -15.64
CA GLN A 318 -12.78 6.30 -15.95
C GLN A 318 -12.30 7.55 -15.19
N TYR A 319 -13.21 8.40 -14.74
CA TYR A 319 -12.88 9.66 -14.05
C TYR A 319 -12.89 9.55 -12.53
N THR A 320 -13.60 8.53 -12.01
CA THR A 320 -13.73 8.29 -10.57
C THR A 320 -12.38 8.00 -9.91
N VAL A 321 -12.31 8.11 -8.59
CA VAL A 321 -11.18 7.61 -7.78
C VAL A 321 -11.59 6.38 -6.95
N ALA A 322 -12.55 5.59 -7.45
CA ALA A 322 -13.05 4.42 -6.75
C ALA A 322 -11.94 3.36 -6.52
N GLY A 323 -11.04 3.19 -7.49
CA GLY A 323 -9.87 2.32 -7.35
C GLY A 323 -8.95 2.74 -6.20
N LEU A 324 -8.76 4.05 -6.00
CA LEU A 324 -7.99 4.60 -4.86
C LEU A 324 -8.68 4.27 -3.54
N LYS A 325 -10.00 4.47 -3.41
CA LYS A 325 -10.72 4.13 -2.18
C LYS A 325 -10.62 2.66 -1.85
N ARG A 326 -10.79 1.80 -2.86
CA ARG A 326 -10.66 0.35 -2.68
C ARG A 326 -9.28 0.00 -2.15
N ALA A 327 -8.23 0.43 -2.84
CA ALA A 327 -6.84 0.17 -2.42
C ALA A 327 -6.56 0.63 -0.98
N LEU A 328 -7.02 1.82 -0.60
CA LEU A 328 -6.83 2.34 0.77
C LEU A 328 -7.66 1.58 1.82
N THR A 329 -8.92 1.29 1.53
CA THR A 329 -9.81 0.54 2.44
C THR A 329 -9.27 -0.86 2.70
N ASP A 330 -8.84 -1.55 1.64
CA ASP A 330 -8.28 -2.90 1.67
C ASP A 330 -6.96 -2.97 2.48
N ASN A 331 -6.35 -1.82 2.77
CA ASN A 331 -5.09 -1.66 3.51
C ASN A 331 -5.28 -0.94 4.87
N GLY A 332 -6.53 -0.81 5.34
CA GLY A 332 -6.87 -0.35 6.68
C GLY A 332 -6.88 1.17 6.86
N PHE A 333 -7.32 1.90 5.84
CA PHE A 333 -7.66 3.32 5.89
C PHE A 333 -9.16 3.52 5.72
N ASP A 334 -9.71 4.54 6.37
CA ASP A 334 -11.11 4.93 6.17
C ASP A 334 -11.15 6.13 5.21
N VAL A 335 -11.81 5.99 4.06
CA VAL A 335 -11.82 7.03 3.02
C VAL A 335 -13.14 7.78 3.00
N VAL A 336 -13.08 9.10 3.02
CA VAL A 336 -14.24 10.00 2.90
C VAL A 336 -14.05 10.99 1.74
N ASP A 337 -15.14 11.32 1.07
CA ASP A 337 -15.16 12.32 0.00
C ASP A 337 -15.54 13.70 0.54
N VAL A 338 -14.89 14.74 0.01
CA VAL A 338 -15.27 16.13 0.21
C VAL A 338 -15.39 16.80 -1.15
N VAL A 339 -16.60 17.22 -1.51
CA VAL A 339 -16.91 17.91 -2.77
C VAL A 339 -16.73 19.41 -2.59
N LEU A 340 -15.84 20.00 -3.39
CA LEU A 340 -15.31 21.35 -3.22
C LEU A 340 -16.05 22.42 -4.03
N LYS A 341 -16.99 22.02 -4.90
CA LYS A 341 -17.77 22.94 -5.74
C LYS A 341 -19.24 22.51 -5.79
N LYS A 342 -20.13 23.47 -6.04
CA LYS A 342 -21.59 23.28 -6.17
C LYS A 342 -22.15 24.11 -7.32
N ASN A 343 -23.46 24.03 -7.54
CA ASN A 343 -24.20 24.68 -8.63
C ASN A 343 -23.80 24.17 -10.03
N TRP A 344 -23.56 22.87 -10.17
CA TRP A 344 -23.17 22.27 -11.46
C TRP A 344 -24.33 22.14 -12.44
N GLU A 345 -25.55 21.98 -11.92
CA GLU A 345 -26.76 21.72 -12.72
C GLU A 345 -27.47 23.00 -13.19
N ASP A 346 -27.07 24.17 -12.67
CA ASP A 346 -27.68 25.45 -13.01
C ASP A 346 -26.76 26.26 -13.94
N PRO A 347 -26.99 26.24 -15.27
CA PRO A 347 -26.13 26.94 -16.23
C PRO A 347 -26.21 28.46 -16.11
N THR A 348 -27.17 28.99 -15.35
CA THR A 348 -27.32 30.44 -15.11
C THR A 348 -26.45 30.95 -13.97
N LYS A 349 -25.94 30.04 -13.11
CA LYS A 349 -25.10 30.38 -11.97
C LYS A 349 -23.65 30.03 -12.24
N GLU A 350 -22.74 30.84 -11.70
CA GLU A 350 -21.32 30.48 -11.67
C GLU A 350 -21.08 29.35 -10.66
N ILE A 351 -20.08 28.51 -10.94
CA ILE A 351 -19.69 27.42 -10.04
C ILE A 351 -19.11 28.03 -8.76
N GLU A 352 -19.77 27.76 -7.64
CA GLU A 352 -19.41 28.31 -6.33
C GLU A 352 -18.53 27.35 -5.51
N PRO A 353 -17.66 27.85 -4.62
CA PRO A 353 -16.94 27.01 -3.67
C PRO A 353 -17.88 26.35 -2.66
N ALA A 354 -17.60 25.09 -2.33
CA ALA A 354 -18.37 24.28 -1.39
C ALA A 354 -17.44 23.42 -0.52
N ALA A 355 -18.05 22.73 0.45
CA ALA A 355 -17.40 21.70 1.25
C ALA A 355 -18.47 20.68 1.62
N TYR A 356 -18.99 19.98 0.60
CA TYR A 356 -20.11 19.06 0.72
C TYR A 356 -19.64 17.63 0.96
N THR A 357 -20.39 16.87 1.75
CA THR A 357 -20.27 15.42 1.71
C THR A 357 -20.85 14.90 0.38
N LEU A 358 -20.58 13.63 0.08
CA LEU A 358 -21.15 13.00 -1.11
C LEU A 358 -22.69 13.03 -1.11
N ASP A 359 -23.30 12.78 0.05
CA ASP A 359 -24.77 12.77 0.21
C ASP A 359 -25.38 14.16 -0.02
N GLU A 360 -24.70 15.23 0.41
CA GLU A 360 -25.13 16.61 0.17
C GLU A 360 -25.05 17.00 -1.30
N SER A 361 -24.00 16.57 -2.01
CA SER A 361 -23.84 16.78 -3.45
C SER A 361 -24.88 16.00 -4.24
N LYS A 362 -25.17 14.75 -3.83
CA LYS A 362 -26.21 13.92 -4.44
C LYS A 362 -27.60 14.52 -4.22
N LEU A 363 -27.89 15.05 -3.04
CA LEU A 363 -29.13 15.75 -2.75
C LEU A 363 -29.32 16.96 -3.66
N GLU A 364 -28.26 17.75 -3.91
CA GLU A 364 -28.30 18.88 -4.85
C GLU A 364 -28.72 18.45 -6.25
N ARG A 365 -28.11 17.38 -6.76
CA ARG A 365 -28.41 16.83 -8.08
C ARG A 365 -29.86 16.34 -8.18
N LEU A 366 -30.34 15.65 -7.15
CA LEU A 366 -31.73 15.17 -7.10
C LEU A 366 -32.74 16.33 -7.04
N GLU A 367 -32.41 17.42 -6.33
CA GLU A 367 -33.24 18.62 -6.30
C GLU A 367 -33.30 19.28 -7.68
N ALA A 368 -32.16 19.40 -8.38
CA ALA A 368 -32.12 19.91 -9.74
C ALA A 368 -32.88 19.01 -10.74
N GLU A 369 -32.80 17.69 -10.60
CA GLU A 369 -33.60 16.72 -11.38
C GLU A 369 -35.10 16.94 -11.14
N ALA A 370 -35.51 17.16 -9.89
CA ALA A 370 -36.90 17.44 -9.55
C ALA A 370 -37.40 18.80 -10.08
N ASP A 371 -36.55 19.83 -10.05
CA ASP A 371 -36.88 21.15 -10.62
C ASP A 371 -37.00 21.09 -12.15
N SER A 372 -36.08 20.40 -12.82
CA SER A 372 -36.16 20.14 -14.26
C SER A 372 -37.45 19.38 -14.63
N ALA A 373 -37.84 18.37 -13.84
CA ALA A 373 -39.08 17.64 -14.04
C ALA A 373 -40.33 18.52 -13.83
N ARG A 374 -40.31 19.46 -12.87
CA ARG A 374 -41.38 20.45 -12.69
C ARG A 374 -41.52 21.38 -13.88
N ASP A 375 -40.40 21.88 -14.41
CA ASP A 375 -40.39 22.75 -15.58
C ASP A 375 -40.93 22.01 -16.82
N ALA A 376 -40.57 20.73 -16.98
CA ALA A 376 -41.11 19.88 -18.05
C ALA A 376 -42.63 19.70 -17.94
N VAL A 377 -43.16 19.45 -16.73
CA VAL A 377 -44.61 19.36 -16.47
C VAL A 377 -45.30 20.68 -16.81
N GLN A 378 -44.72 21.81 -16.40
CA GLN A 378 -45.28 23.13 -16.68
C GLN A 378 -45.29 23.42 -18.18
N GLY A 379 -44.20 23.15 -18.89
CA GLY A 379 -44.11 23.29 -20.34
C GLY A 379 -45.15 22.42 -21.08
N ALA A 380 -45.31 21.16 -20.68
CA ALA A 380 -46.31 20.27 -21.26
C ALA A 380 -47.76 20.74 -20.99
N LYS A 381 -48.04 21.26 -19.79
CA LYS A 381 -49.35 21.84 -19.44
C LYS A 381 -49.65 23.10 -20.24
N ASP A 382 -48.65 23.95 -20.45
CA ASP A 382 -48.78 25.15 -21.27
C ASP A 382 -49.06 24.80 -22.73
N ASP A 383 -48.46 23.73 -23.26
CA ASP A 383 -48.78 23.22 -24.59
C ASP A 383 -50.24 22.75 -24.71
N VAL A 384 -50.73 21.95 -23.75
CA VAL A 384 -52.16 21.53 -23.71
C VAL A 384 -53.08 22.75 -23.65
N LYS A 385 -52.74 23.75 -22.83
CA LYS A 385 -53.51 25.00 -22.71
C LYS A 385 -53.55 25.77 -24.03
N VAL A 386 -52.40 25.94 -24.68
CA VAL A 386 -52.31 26.65 -25.97
C VAL A 386 -53.04 25.88 -27.05
N LEU A 387 -52.88 24.56 -27.15
CA LEU A 387 -53.60 23.72 -28.13
C LEU A 387 -55.12 23.77 -27.93
N THR A 388 -55.58 23.79 -26.68
CA THR A 388 -57.00 23.94 -26.35
C THR A 388 -57.53 25.32 -26.76
N GLN A 389 -56.77 26.38 -26.49
CA GLN A 389 -57.11 27.73 -26.92
C GLN A 389 -57.10 27.86 -28.45
N LEU A 390 -56.13 27.26 -29.13
CA LEU A 390 -56.03 27.24 -30.59
C LEU A 390 -57.19 26.49 -31.23
N ARG A 391 -57.63 25.39 -30.62
CA ARG A 391 -58.82 24.66 -31.07
C ARG A 391 -60.08 25.54 -30.98
N ALA A 392 -60.27 26.24 -29.87
CA ALA A 392 -61.40 27.17 -29.70
C ALA A 392 -61.31 28.40 -30.62
N ALA A 393 -60.10 28.93 -30.82
CA ALA A 393 -59.82 30.04 -31.73
C ALA A 393 -60.10 29.62 -33.18
N LEU A 394 -59.67 28.42 -33.59
CA LEU A 394 -59.95 27.85 -34.91
C LEU A 394 -61.47 27.78 -35.15
N ASP A 395 -62.25 27.30 -34.19
CA ASP A 395 -63.72 27.26 -34.31
C ASP A 395 -64.38 28.64 -34.45
N THR A 396 -63.73 29.69 -33.91
CA THR A 396 -64.18 31.07 -34.01
C THR A 396 -63.78 31.72 -35.33
N VAL A 397 -62.51 31.54 -35.75
CA VAL A 397 -61.94 32.08 -37.00
C VAL A 397 -62.63 31.46 -38.23
N LEU A 398 -63.06 30.19 -38.14
CA LEU A 398 -63.82 29.54 -39.22
C LEU A 398 -65.18 30.21 -39.53
N ARG A 399 -65.67 31.11 -38.67
CA ARG A 399 -66.90 31.91 -38.92
C ARG A 399 -66.63 33.23 -39.67
N GLN A 400 -65.37 33.61 -39.85
CA GLN A 400 -64.96 34.86 -40.51
C GLN A 400 -64.81 34.70 -42.03
N PRO A 401 -64.70 35.78 -42.82
CA PRO A 401 -64.38 35.70 -44.24
C PRO A 401 -63.02 35.02 -44.50
N VAL A 402 -62.89 34.27 -45.60
CA VAL A 402 -61.68 33.47 -45.94
C VAL A 402 -60.39 34.29 -45.88
N ARG A 403 -60.44 35.57 -46.28
CA ARG A 403 -59.31 36.50 -46.28
C ARG A 403 -58.64 36.65 -44.90
N ASP A 404 -59.42 36.63 -43.83
CA ASP A 404 -58.93 36.85 -42.46
C ASP A 404 -58.41 35.54 -41.81
N ARG A 405 -58.65 34.38 -42.45
CA ARG A 405 -58.23 33.05 -41.96
C ARG A 405 -56.84 32.65 -42.43
N VAL A 406 -56.38 33.20 -43.56
CA VAL A 406 -55.06 32.91 -44.14
C VAL A 406 -53.94 33.28 -43.16
N ASP A 407 -54.05 34.44 -42.51
CA ASP A 407 -53.07 34.88 -41.52
C ASP A 407 -53.06 33.97 -40.28
N PHE A 408 -54.22 33.48 -39.87
CA PHE A 408 -54.33 32.50 -38.79
C PHE A 408 -53.63 31.18 -39.11
N TYR A 409 -53.84 30.61 -40.31
CA TYR A 409 -53.17 29.37 -40.72
C TYR A 409 -51.65 29.54 -40.82
N ASN A 410 -51.17 30.67 -41.31
CA ASN A 410 -49.75 31.00 -41.35
C ASN A 410 -49.15 31.10 -39.94
N GLN A 411 -49.82 31.80 -39.03
CA GLN A 411 -49.40 31.90 -37.62
C GLN A 411 -49.42 30.54 -36.92
N LEU A 412 -50.44 29.72 -37.16
CA LEU A 412 -50.55 28.37 -36.61
C LEU A 412 -49.43 27.46 -37.13
N GLY A 413 -49.13 27.52 -38.43
CA GLY A 413 -48.04 26.75 -39.04
C GLY A 413 -46.66 27.16 -38.52
N GLN A 414 -46.42 28.45 -38.30
CA GLN A 414 -45.18 28.93 -37.68
C GLN A 414 -45.09 28.56 -36.20
N GLY A 415 -46.18 28.74 -35.43
CA GLY A 415 -46.24 28.36 -34.01
C GLY A 415 -46.00 26.87 -33.81
N ALA A 416 -46.57 26.02 -34.67
CA ALA A 416 -46.34 24.58 -34.65
C ALA A 416 -44.87 24.20 -34.92
N ARG A 417 -44.15 24.96 -35.75
CA ARG A 417 -42.71 24.74 -35.99
C ARG A 417 -41.87 25.16 -34.79
N VAL A 418 -42.15 26.32 -34.20
CA VAL A 418 -41.43 26.85 -33.04
C VAL A 418 -41.58 25.93 -31.83
N ARG A 419 -42.77 25.35 -31.63
CA ARG A 419 -43.07 24.41 -30.54
C ARG A 419 -42.87 22.93 -30.92
N GLU A 420 -42.34 22.67 -32.11
CA GLU A 420 -42.07 21.31 -32.62
C GLU A 420 -43.27 20.34 -32.56
N TRP A 421 -44.49 20.85 -32.78
CA TRP A 421 -45.71 20.06 -32.79
C TRP A 421 -45.80 19.16 -34.03
N THR A 422 -45.14 18.01 -33.94
CA THR A 422 -44.92 17.08 -35.05
C THR A 422 -46.18 16.68 -35.82
N GLU A 423 -47.32 16.50 -35.16
CA GLU A 423 -48.57 16.09 -35.82
C GLU A 423 -49.21 17.23 -36.62
N LEU A 424 -49.10 18.46 -36.10
CA LEU A 424 -49.53 19.68 -36.79
C LEU A 424 -48.62 19.99 -37.98
N ILE A 425 -47.30 19.85 -37.81
CA ILE A 425 -46.34 20.00 -38.91
C ILE A 425 -46.64 18.97 -40.01
N ALA A 426 -46.94 17.72 -39.64
CA ALA A 426 -47.32 16.68 -40.59
C ALA A 426 -48.64 17.01 -41.31
N ALA A 427 -49.64 17.57 -40.61
CA ALA A 427 -50.89 18.02 -41.22
C ALA A 427 -50.66 19.11 -42.27
N PHE A 428 -49.84 20.13 -41.96
CA PHE A 428 -49.48 21.18 -42.93
C PHE A 428 -48.65 20.66 -44.11
N ARG A 429 -47.80 19.64 -43.91
CA ARG A 429 -47.02 19.00 -44.99
C ARG A 429 -47.89 18.16 -45.93
N ARG A 430 -48.97 17.57 -45.43
CA ARG A 430 -49.89 16.73 -46.23
C ARG A 430 -50.83 17.55 -47.13
N TRP A 431 -50.98 18.85 -46.86
CA TRP A 431 -51.82 19.72 -47.67
C TRP A 431 -51.18 20.02 -49.03
N THR A 432 -51.93 19.80 -50.11
CA THR A 432 -51.44 19.89 -51.50
C THR A 432 -52.01 21.06 -52.31
N GLY A 433 -52.75 21.98 -51.67
CA GLY A 433 -53.58 23.01 -52.31
C GLY A 433 -52.88 24.18 -53.04
N GLY A 434 -51.57 24.12 -53.29
CA GLY A 434 -50.82 25.20 -53.92
C GLY A 434 -50.60 26.44 -53.03
N PRO A 435 -49.97 27.52 -53.54
CA PRO A 435 -49.57 28.68 -52.72
C PRO A 435 -50.72 29.63 -52.31
N GLN A 436 -51.94 29.45 -52.82
CA GLN A 436 -53.09 30.31 -52.52
C GLN A 436 -54.26 29.48 -51.98
N ILE A 437 -54.76 29.84 -50.79
CA ILE A 437 -55.90 29.18 -50.15
C ILE A 437 -57.19 29.63 -50.85
N THR A 438 -57.79 28.75 -51.66
CA THR A 438 -59.12 28.90 -52.27
C THR A 438 -60.18 28.19 -51.42
N ALA A 439 -61.47 28.53 -51.59
CA ALA A 439 -62.57 27.94 -50.83
C ALA A 439 -62.65 26.39 -50.95
N GLU A 440 -62.23 25.82 -52.09
CA GLU A 440 -62.19 24.37 -52.32
C GLU A 440 -60.99 23.70 -51.62
N SER A 441 -59.80 24.31 -51.70
CA SER A 441 -58.57 23.82 -51.06
C SER A 441 -58.55 24.01 -49.52
N GLU A 442 -59.34 24.95 -49.02
CA GLU A 442 -59.45 25.28 -47.60
C GLU A 442 -60.17 24.18 -46.81
N ALA A 443 -61.20 23.55 -47.40
CA ALA A 443 -61.93 22.47 -46.74
C ALA A 443 -61.02 21.26 -46.42
N GLU A 444 -60.10 20.94 -47.32
CA GLU A 444 -59.07 19.91 -47.13
C GLU A 444 -58.08 20.31 -46.02
N LEU A 445 -57.54 21.54 -46.08
CA LEU A 445 -56.64 22.07 -45.06
C LEU A 445 -57.29 22.10 -43.67
N GLN A 446 -58.55 22.50 -43.58
CA GLN A 446 -59.32 22.53 -42.34
C GLN A 446 -59.46 21.13 -41.74
N GLY A 447 -59.78 20.12 -42.55
CA GLY A 447 -59.87 18.72 -42.11
C GLY A 447 -58.53 18.21 -41.56
N LEU A 448 -57.44 18.46 -42.28
CA LEU A 448 -56.09 18.09 -41.87
C LEU A 448 -55.67 18.81 -40.58
N VAL A 449 -55.84 20.12 -40.49
CA VAL A 449 -55.46 20.92 -39.31
C VAL A 449 -56.29 20.53 -38.08
N ARG A 450 -57.60 20.27 -38.22
CA ARG A 450 -58.43 19.79 -37.11
C ARG A 450 -57.98 18.42 -36.60
N SER A 451 -57.68 17.49 -37.52
CA SER A 451 -57.18 16.17 -37.14
C SER A 451 -55.79 16.26 -36.49
N GLY A 452 -54.88 17.06 -37.07
CA GLY A 452 -53.55 17.31 -36.52
C GLY A 452 -53.59 17.93 -35.12
N LEU A 453 -54.45 18.94 -34.90
CA LEU A 453 -54.66 19.54 -33.59
C LEU A 453 -55.19 18.54 -32.57
N ALA A 454 -56.16 17.70 -32.94
CA ALA A 454 -56.74 16.72 -32.03
C ALA A 454 -55.73 15.63 -31.63
N VAL A 455 -54.94 15.12 -32.58
CA VAL A 455 -53.89 14.14 -32.31
C VAL A 455 -52.75 14.77 -31.51
N GLN A 456 -52.32 15.98 -31.85
CA GLN A 456 -51.30 16.70 -31.10
C GLN A 456 -51.75 16.97 -29.67
N LEU A 457 -53.00 17.41 -29.46
CA LEU A 457 -53.55 17.65 -28.12
C LEU A 457 -53.52 16.38 -27.27
N LYS A 458 -53.98 15.25 -27.82
CA LYS A 458 -53.94 13.96 -27.12
C LYS A 458 -52.51 13.56 -26.77
N ARG A 459 -51.56 13.74 -27.69
CA ARG A 459 -50.14 13.46 -27.46
C ARG A 459 -49.56 14.36 -26.36
N SER A 460 -49.88 15.66 -26.37
CA SER A 460 -49.44 16.58 -25.31
C SER A 460 -50.09 16.26 -23.95
N GLU A 461 -51.33 15.77 -23.92
CA GLU A 461 -51.96 15.24 -22.69
C GLU A 461 -51.25 13.97 -22.17
N GLU A 462 -50.82 13.08 -23.06
CA GLU A 462 -49.99 11.91 -22.71
C GLU A 462 -48.63 12.35 -22.16
N GLN A 463 -47.97 13.32 -22.81
CA GLN A 463 -46.71 13.92 -22.32
C GLN A 463 -46.85 14.55 -20.93
N VAL A 464 -47.98 15.21 -20.62
CA VAL A 464 -48.25 15.72 -19.27
C VAL A 464 -48.29 14.58 -18.26
N ARG A 465 -48.93 13.45 -18.58
CA ARG A 465 -49.00 12.29 -17.67
C ARG A 465 -47.64 11.65 -17.44
N GLU A 466 -46.84 11.51 -18.51
CA GLU A 466 -45.47 11.00 -18.42
C GLU A 466 -44.59 11.93 -17.57
N ALA A 467 -44.59 13.23 -17.86
CA ALA A 467 -43.85 14.23 -17.10
C ALA A 467 -44.30 14.29 -15.62
N GLU A 468 -45.60 14.16 -15.33
CA GLU A 468 -46.09 14.11 -13.95
C GLU A 468 -45.65 12.83 -13.21
N ALA A 469 -45.51 11.71 -13.93
CA ALA A 469 -44.97 10.48 -13.34
C ALA A 469 -43.48 10.63 -13.02
N GLU A 470 -42.70 11.21 -13.94
CA GLU A 470 -41.28 11.53 -13.74
C GLU A 470 -41.08 12.53 -12.59
N GLN A 471 -41.88 13.59 -12.51
CA GLN A 471 -41.85 14.53 -11.40
C GLN A 471 -42.09 13.84 -10.05
N ARG A 472 -43.09 12.95 -9.97
CA ARG A 472 -43.36 12.21 -8.73
C ARG A 472 -42.21 11.29 -8.33
N ASP A 473 -41.57 10.63 -9.30
CA ASP A 473 -40.38 9.80 -9.05
C ASP A 473 -39.20 10.65 -8.54
N ALA A 474 -38.89 11.76 -9.22
CA ALA A 474 -37.82 12.67 -8.83
C ALA A 474 -38.06 13.28 -7.43
N GLU A 475 -39.27 13.78 -7.15
CA GLU A 475 -39.63 14.27 -5.82
C GLU A 475 -39.61 13.17 -4.75
N GLY A 476 -39.94 11.94 -5.12
CA GLY A 476 -39.80 10.76 -4.26
C GLY A 476 -38.35 10.52 -3.85
N LYS A 477 -37.41 10.58 -4.80
CA LYS A 477 -35.96 10.46 -4.54
C LYS A 477 -35.45 11.58 -3.64
N VAL A 478 -35.87 12.83 -3.85
CA VAL A 478 -35.50 13.97 -2.99
C VAL A 478 -35.98 13.74 -1.55
N LYS A 479 -37.25 13.35 -1.37
CA LYS A 479 -37.80 13.06 -0.03
C LYS A 479 -37.05 11.93 0.67
N ALA A 480 -36.68 10.88 -0.07
CA ALA A 480 -35.90 9.77 0.48
C ALA A 480 -34.49 10.23 0.91
N ALA A 481 -33.83 11.08 0.12
CA ALA A 481 -32.52 11.63 0.48
C ALA A 481 -32.59 12.61 1.67
N GLN A 482 -33.67 13.39 1.78
CA GLN A 482 -33.90 14.32 2.91
C GLN A 482 -34.28 13.62 4.22
N ALA A 483 -34.60 12.32 4.20
CA ALA A 483 -34.87 11.55 5.41
C ALA A 483 -33.64 11.43 6.33
N ASP A 484 -32.43 11.58 5.79
CA ASP A 484 -31.23 11.72 6.60
C ASP A 484 -31.12 13.14 7.18
N GLU A 485 -31.53 13.27 8.45
CA GLU A 485 -31.48 14.53 9.19
C GLU A 485 -30.07 15.16 9.20
N ARG A 486 -29.01 14.34 9.18
CA ARG A 486 -27.63 14.83 9.23
C ARG A 486 -27.26 15.58 7.95
N THR A 487 -27.59 15.03 6.79
CA THR A 487 -27.36 15.66 5.49
C THR A 487 -28.09 17.02 5.40
N VAL A 488 -29.32 17.09 5.90
CA VAL A 488 -30.09 18.35 5.94
C VAL A 488 -29.50 19.36 6.91
N GLN A 489 -29.03 18.93 8.08
CA GLN A 489 -28.37 19.81 9.05
C GLN A 489 -27.05 20.37 8.53
N ASP A 490 -26.23 19.54 7.88
CA ASP A 490 -24.93 19.93 7.35
C ASP A 490 -25.06 20.95 6.21
N ARG A 491 -26.16 20.90 5.44
CA ARG A 491 -26.48 21.92 4.42
C ARG A 491 -26.78 23.30 4.98
N ARG A 492 -27.19 23.42 6.25
CA ARG A 492 -27.46 24.73 6.89
C ARG A 492 -26.19 25.53 7.15
N ILE A 493 -25.02 24.89 7.15
CA ILE A 493 -23.74 25.57 7.34
C ILE A 493 -23.31 26.18 5.99
N ALA A 494 -23.63 27.46 5.80
CA ALA A 494 -23.30 28.19 4.58
C ALA A 494 -21.81 28.61 4.50
N ASP A 495 -21.13 28.76 5.63
CA ASP A 495 -19.71 29.16 5.62
C ASP A 495 -18.80 27.99 5.24
N VAL A 496 -18.27 28.07 4.02
CA VAL A 496 -17.36 27.07 3.44
C VAL A 496 -16.13 26.84 4.32
N LYS A 497 -15.58 27.89 4.95
CA LYS A 497 -14.39 27.74 5.81
C LYS A 497 -14.71 26.88 7.02
N ALA A 498 -15.71 27.29 7.81
CA ALA A 498 -16.14 26.55 9.01
C ALA A 498 -16.53 25.11 8.68
N LYS A 499 -17.25 24.90 7.57
CA LYS A 499 -17.68 23.57 7.15
C LYS A 499 -16.50 22.67 6.75
N LEU A 500 -15.60 23.16 5.91
CA LEU A 500 -14.42 22.40 5.50
C LEU A 500 -13.53 22.08 6.71
N THR A 501 -13.29 23.04 7.61
CA THR A 501 -12.54 22.80 8.86
C THR A 501 -13.17 21.68 9.69
N ARG A 502 -14.50 21.66 9.81
CA ARG A 502 -15.22 20.59 10.52
C ARG A 502 -15.00 19.23 9.85
N LEU A 503 -15.14 19.16 8.53
CA LEU A 503 -14.99 17.92 7.76
C LEU A 503 -13.57 17.34 7.79
N VAL A 504 -12.54 18.20 7.84
CA VAL A 504 -11.13 17.75 7.87
C VAL A 504 -10.53 17.65 9.28
N SER A 505 -11.29 18.00 10.32
CA SER A 505 -10.79 18.03 11.71
C SER A 505 -10.31 16.65 12.19
N ASP A 506 -11.05 15.60 11.87
CA ASP A 506 -10.79 14.21 12.25
C ASP A 506 -10.01 13.41 11.19
N VAL A 507 -9.56 14.07 10.13
CA VAL A 507 -8.82 13.49 9.01
C VAL A 507 -7.32 13.47 9.32
N ASP A 508 -6.66 12.36 8.99
CA ASP A 508 -5.23 12.14 9.19
C ASP A 508 -4.40 12.41 7.93
N LEU A 509 -5.01 12.32 6.74
CA LEU A 509 -4.38 12.61 5.45
C LEU A 509 -5.37 13.27 4.50
N LEU A 510 -4.94 14.35 3.85
CA LEU A 510 -5.70 15.01 2.79
C LEU A 510 -5.15 14.62 1.41
N ILE A 511 -6.00 14.13 0.51
CA ILE A 511 -5.68 13.89 -0.89
C ILE A 511 -6.41 14.93 -1.75
N VAL A 512 -5.68 15.67 -2.57
CA VAL A 512 -6.25 16.70 -3.47
C VAL A 512 -5.95 16.32 -4.93
N PRO A 513 -6.83 15.55 -5.60
CA PRO A 513 -6.69 15.22 -7.01
C PRO A 513 -7.26 16.30 -7.93
N ARG A 514 -6.42 16.82 -8.82
CA ARG A 514 -6.80 17.71 -9.93
C ARG A 514 -6.79 16.96 -11.24
N HIS A 515 -7.81 16.14 -11.45
CA HIS A 515 -7.99 15.37 -12.67
C HIS A 515 -8.20 16.34 -13.85
N THR A 516 -7.13 16.80 -14.50
CA THR A 516 -7.21 17.75 -15.63
C THR A 516 -6.99 17.03 -16.94
N LEU A 517 -5.83 17.20 -17.58
CA LEU A 517 -5.48 16.62 -18.87
C LEU A 517 -5.06 15.16 -18.69
N VAL A 518 -5.78 14.25 -19.36
CA VAL A 518 -5.45 12.81 -19.39
C VAL A 518 -4.60 12.51 -20.60
N ASN A 519 -5.04 12.92 -21.78
CA ASN A 519 -4.33 12.68 -23.02
C ASN A 519 -4.63 13.78 -24.03
N VAL A 520 -3.56 14.48 -24.44
CA VAL A 520 -3.61 15.59 -25.40
C VAL A 520 -4.15 15.17 -26.77
N SER A 521 -3.81 13.98 -27.24
CA SER A 521 -4.12 13.50 -28.59
C SER A 521 -5.63 13.32 -28.81
N ILE A 522 -6.33 12.83 -27.79
CA ILE A 522 -7.79 12.62 -27.80
C ILE A 522 -8.56 13.75 -27.11
N ARG A 523 -7.87 14.79 -26.61
CA ARG A 523 -8.44 15.92 -25.87
C ARG A 523 -9.30 15.48 -24.66
N ASN A 524 -8.91 14.38 -24.02
CA ASN A 524 -9.59 13.87 -22.85
C ASN A 524 -9.09 14.57 -21.59
N GLY A 525 -10.00 15.12 -20.80
CA GLY A 525 -9.69 15.79 -19.54
C GLY A 525 -10.73 16.79 -19.07
N VAL A 526 -10.59 17.25 -17.84
CA VAL A 526 -11.45 18.25 -17.21
C VAL A 526 -10.73 19.61 -17.18
N PRO A 527 -11.41 20.74 -17.49
CA PRO A 527 -10.78 22.06 -17.51
C PRO A 527 -10.06 22.41 -16.19
N PRO A 528 -8.79 22.88 -16.22
CA PRO A 528 -8.06 23.22 -15.01
C PRO A 528 -8.70 24.32 -14.15
N ALA A 529 -9.45 25.24 -14.76
CA ALA A 529 -10.08 26.36 -14.07
C ALA A 529 -11.06 25.92 -12.98
N ILE A 530 -11.79 24.83 -13.18
CA ILE A 530 -12.81 24.39 -12.22
C ILE A 530 -12.19 23.73 -10.97
N HIS A 531 -10.91 23.33 -11.05
CA HIS A 531 -10.12 22.75 -9.95
C HIS A 531 -9.50 23.78 -9.01
N GLN A 532 -9.63 25.07 -9.31
CA GLN A 532 -9.07 26.15 -8.49
C GLN A 532 -9.77 26.21 -7.13
N LEU A 533 -8.99 26.25 -6.06
CA LEU A 533 -9.53 26.39 -4.70
C LEU A 533 -9.77 27.86 -4.37
N ASP A 534 -10.90 28.13 -3.72
CA ASP A 534 -11.19 29.46 -3.17
C ASP A 534 -10.23 29.80 -2.01
N LYS A 535 -10.02 31.09 -1.74
CA LYS A 535 -9.14 31.58 -0.66
C LYS A 535 -9.48 30.93 0.68
N LYS A 536 -10.77 30.79 1.02
CA LYS A 536 -11.21 30.14 2.26
C LYS A 536 -10.81 28.67 2.33
N GLN A 537 -10.93 27.95 1.21
CA GLN A 537 -10.54 26.54 1.14
C GLN A 537 -9.03 26.38 1.28
N VAL A 538 -8.25 27.23 0.61
CA VAL A 538 -6.78 27.27 0.70
C VAL A 538 -6.33 27.54 2.14
N GLU A 539 -6.99 28.45 2.86
CA GLU A 539 -6.70 28.71 4.28
C GLU A 539 -6.92 27.47 5.16
N VAL A 540 -8.00 26.71 4.95
CA VAL A 540 -8.23 25.47 5.72
C VAL A 540 -7.16 24.42 5.42
N VAL A 541 -6.74 24.29 4.15
CA VAL A 541 -5.64 23.38 3.79
C VAL A 541 -4.32 23.84 4.44
N LYS A 542 -4.05 25.14 4.48
CA LYS A 542 -2.89 25.71 5.19
C LYS A 542 -2.96 25.39 6.69
N GLU A 543 -4.11 25.56 7.33
CA GLU A 543 -4.33 25.24 8.75
C GLU A 543 -4.13 23.74 9.03
N PHE A 544 -4.61 22.86 8.14
CA PHE A 544 -4.40 21.41 8.19
C PHE A 544 -2.91 21.06 8.13
N MET A 545 -2.17 21.65 7.19
CA MET A 545 -0.72 21.47 7.07
C MET A 545 0.05 22.07 8.25
N LYS A 546 -0.39 23.23 8.78
CA LYS A 546 0.18 23.86 9.98
C LYS A 546 0.08 22.96 11.22
N ALA A 547 -0.93 22.09 11.29
CA ALA A 547 -1.07 21.08 12.34
C ALA A 547 -0.10 19.89 12.18
N GLY A 548 0.81 19.92 11.19
CA GLY A 548 1.74 18.83 10.88
C GLY A 548 1.12 17.71 10.05
N LYS A 549 -0.15 17.83 9.65
CA LYS A 549 -0.86 16.75 8.95
C LYS A 549 -0.43 16.66 7.47
N PRO A 550 -0.29 15.43 6.95
CA PRO A 550 0.23 15.19 5.61
C PRO A 550 -0.76 15.51 4.48
N VAL A 551 -0.22 15.86 3.31
CA VAL A 551 -1.00 16.13 2.09
C VAL A 551 -0.43 15.35 0.90
N LEU A 552 -1.30 14.69 0.15
CA LEU A 552 -1.01 14.11 -1.16
C LEU A 552 -1.68 14.95 -2.25
N ALA A 553 -0.89 15.68 -3.04
CA ALA A 553 -1.40 16.52 -4.11
C ALA A 553 -1.18 15.85 -5.48
N CYS A 554 -2.24 15.61 -6.24
CA CYS A 554 -2.15 15.05 -7.59
C CYS A 554 -2.51 16.16 -8.59
N MET A 555 -1.49 16.89 -9.05
CA MET A 555 -1.58 18.17 -9.74
C MET A 555 -1.41 17.98 -11.25
N GLY A 556 -2.52 17.76 -11.97
CA GLY A 556 -2.50 17.65 -13.42
C GLY A 556 -2.11 18.95 -14.14
N SER A 557 -1.88 18.84 -15.46
CA SER A 557 -1.51 19.97 -16.31
C SER A 557 -2.52 21.12 -16.24
N LEU A 558 -2.02 22.35 -16.32
CA LEU A 558 -2.83 23.57 -16.44
C LEU A 558 -3.09 23.98 -17.89
N ALA A 559 -2.65 23.16 -18.85
CA ALA A 559 -2.80 23.48 -20.26
C ALA A 559 -4.28 23.62 -20.67
N SER A 560 -4.55 24.65 -21.46
CA SER A 560 -5.85 24.89 -22.08
C SER A 560 -5.67 25.21 -23.56
N ARG A 561 -6.76 25.26 -24.34
CA ARG A 561 -6.71 25.61 -25.78
C ARG A 561 -6.12 26.99 -26.04
N THR A 562 -6.27 27.92 -25.08
CA THR A 562 -5.75 29.29 -25.18
C THR A 562 -4.36 29.44 -24.54
N GLY A 563 -3.72 28.32 -24.15
CA GLY A 563 -2.49 28.30 -23.36
C GLY A 563 -2.77 28.17 -21.85
N PRO A 564 -1.73 27.89 -21.04
CA PRO A 564 -1.89 27.81 -19.59
C PRO A 564 -2.23 29.19 -19.00
N PRO A 565 -2.99 29.25 -17.89
CA PRO A 565 -3.28 30.51 -17.21
C PRO A 565 -2.00 31.22 -16.73
N ALA A 566 -2.08 32.55 -16.65
CA ALA A 566 -0.95 33.42 -16.35
C ALA A 566 -0.44 33.33 -14.90
N GLU A 567 -1.21 32.74 -13.97
CA GLU A 567 -0.79 32.45 -12.59
C GLU A 567 -1.32 31.10 -12.11
N GLY A 568 -0.56 30.46 -11.21
CA GLY A 568 -1.03 29.31 -10.45
C GLY A 568 -1.93 29.76 -9.30
N ASP A 569 -2.81 28.87 -8.85
CA ASP A 569 -3.79 29.19 -7.82
C ASP A 569 -3.21 29.20 -6.40
N GLY A 570 -4.04 29.52 -5.39
CA GLY A 570 -3.59 29.62 -4.00
C GLY A 570 -3.00 28.32 -3.45
N PHE A 571 -3.44 27.15 -3.94
CA PHE A 571 -2.89 25.86 -3.52
C PHE A 571 -1.52 25.58 -4.15
N ASP A 572 -1.32 25.91 -5.43
CA ASP A 572 0.01 25.88 -6.07
C ASP A 572 1.03 26.74 -5.28
N ARG A 573 0.59 27.91 -4.76
CA ARG A 573 1.43 28.76 -3.90
C ARG A 573 1.77 28.10 -2.56
N LEU A 574 0.81 27.43 -1.90
CA LEU A 574 1.08 26.68 -0.67
C LEU A 574 2.10 25.55 -0.87
N LEU A 575 2.04 24.84 -1.99
CA LEU A 575 3.01 23.80 -2.31
C LEU A 575 4.41 24.41 -2.58
N ARG A 576 4.47 25.60 -3.20
CA ARG A 576 5.73 26.34 -3.38
C ARG A 576 6.36 26.75 -2.05
N ASP A 577 5.57 27.20 -1.08
CA ASP A 577 6.06 27.50 0.27
C ASP A 577 6.65 26.25 0.96
N ARG A 578 6.25 25.05 0.52
CA ARG A 578 6.80 23.75 0.96
C ARG A 578 7.96 23.25 0.09
N GLY A 579 8.50 24.10 -0.79
CA GLY A 579 9.64 23.77 -1.63
C GLY A 579 9.30 22.95 -2.86
N VAL A 580 8.03 22.93 -3.29
CA VAL A 580 7.60 22.22 -4.49
C VAL A 580 7.20 23.20 -5.59
N GLU A 581 7.89 23.17 -6.71
CA GLU A 581 7.65 24.05 -7.85
C GLU A 581 6.94 23.32 -8.99
N LEU A 582 5.71 23.72 -9.25
CA LEU A 582 4.91 23.19 -10.35
C LEU A 582 5.04 24.08 -11.59
N LYS A 583 5.53 23.54 -12.71
CA LYS A 583 5.63 24.28 -13.99
C LYS A 583 4.30 24.34 -14.73
N ARG A 584 4.18 25.22 -15.71
CA ARG A 584 2.93 25.37 -16.51
C ARG A 584 2.90 24.44 -17.71
N ASP A 585 4.08 24.04 -18.15
CA ASP A 585 4.30 23.19 -19.31
C ASP A 585 3.74 21.79 -19.09
N THR A 586 3.51 21.10 -20.19
CA THR A 586 3.08 19.70 -20.21
C THR A 586 4.17 18.88 -20.89
N VAL A 587 4.55 17.75 -20.31
CA VAL A 587 5.49 16.85 -20.97
C VAL A 587 4.76 16.07 -22.06
N LEU A 588 5.28 16.14 -23.29
CA LEU A 588 4.82 15.34 -24.41
C LEU A 588 5.90 14.34 -24.84
N PHE A 589 5.48 13.21 -25.39
CA PHE A 589 6.37 12.19 -25.95
C PHE A 589 6.36 12.18 -27.47
N ASP A 590 7.48 11.78 -28.08
CA ASP A 590 7.60 11.73 -29.55
C ASP A 590 6.52 10.83 -30.20
N ALA A 591 5.98 9.86 -29.46
CA ALA A 591 4.85 9.02 -29.88
C ALA A 591 3.52 9.81 -29.97
N GLU A 592 3.25 10.73 -29.05
CA GLU A 592 2.05 11.58 -29.06
C GLU A 592 2.08 12.58 -30.21
N ARG A 593 3.26 13.11 -30.56
CA ARG A 593 3.44 13.97 -31.75
C ARG A 593 2.95 13.29 -33.03
N LYS A 594 3.28 12.00 -33.18
CA LYS A 594 2.85 11.21 -34.36
C LYS A 594 1.33 11.05 -34.39
N ALA A 595 0.70 10.82 -33.24
CA ALA A 595 -0.76 10.74 -33.17
C ALA A 595 -1.45 12.07 -33.43
N LEU A 596 -0.91 13.19 -32.94
CA LEU A 596 -1.42 14.52 -33.24
C LEU A 596 -1.34 14.83 -34.74
N ALA A 597 -0.30 14.37 -35.42
CA ALA A 597 -0.18 14.48 -36.88
C ALA A 597 -1.16 13.55 -37.63
N SER A 598 -1.36 12.31 -37.16
CA SER A 598 -2.23 11.32 -37.83
C SER A 598 -3.71 11.62 -37.68
N ALA A 599 -4.16 12.09 -36.50
CA ALA A 599 -5.56 12.47 -36.24
C ALA A 599 -6.04 13.58 -37.19
N ARG A 600 -5.10 14.32 -37.80
CA ARG A 600 -5.36 15.37 -38.79
C ARG A 600 -5.44 14.86 -40.23
N ALA A 601 -4.74 13.77 -40.57
CA ALA A 601 -4.61 13.29 -41.95
C ALA A 601 -5.87 12.60 -42.50
N GLY A 602 -7.03 12.74 -41.84
CA GLY A 602 -8.29 12.15 -42.29
C GLY A 602 -8.41 10.63 -42.09
N GLY A 603 -7.50 10.02 -41.31
CA GLY A 603 -7.70 8.64 -40.86
C GLY A 603 -8.94 8.58 -39.98
N GLN A 604 -9.96 7.82 -40.43
CA GLN A 604 -11.22 7.39 -39.81
C GLN A 604 -11.58 7.99 -38.43
N ILE A 605 -12.86 8.30 -38.22
CA ILE A 605 -13.48 8.48 -36.89
C ILE A 605 -12.79 7.57 -35.86
N GLY A 606 -11.95 8.15 -34.97
CA GLY A 606 -11.04 7.40 -34.08
C GLY A 606 -9.53 7.42 -34.43
N GLY A 607 -9.06 8.24 -35.37
CA GLY A 607 -7.72 8.27 -35.97
C GLY A 607 -6.51 8.68 -35.12
N GLY A 608 -6.55 8.41 -33.82
CA GLY A 608 -5.35 8.33 -32.96
C GLY A 608 -5.22 6.88 -32.50
N GLY A 609 -4.53 6.04 -33.28
CA GLY A 609 -4.24 4.66 -32.85
C GLY A 609 -3.52 4.64 -31.50
N PRO A 610 -3.56 3.52 -30.75
CA PRO A 610 -2.99 3.44 -29.40
C PRO A 610 -1.51 3.82 -29.40
N THR A 611 -1.21 5.04 -28.93
CA THR A 611 0.17 5.52 -28.78
C THR A 611 0.77 4.87 -27.56
N THR A 612 1.75 4.00 -27.76
CA THR A 612 2.52 3.45 -26.65
C THR A 612 3.58 4.46 -26.24
N ILE A 613 3.44 5.02 -25.04
CA ILE A 613 4.43 5.89 -24.42
C ILE A 613 5.37 5.08 -23.51
N PRO A 614 6.61 5.57 -23.30
CA PRO A 614 7.54 4.94 -22.36
C PRO A 614 7.04 5.02 -20.91
N PRO A 615 7.42 4.07 -20.04
CA PRO A 615 7.05 4.10 -18.64
C PRO A 615 7.82 5.17 -17.85
N LEU A 616 7.32 5.48 -16.66
CA LEU A 616 7.97 6.33 -15.67
C LEU A 616 9.23 5.67 -15.12
N VAL A 617 10.18 6.51 -14.69
CA VAL A 617 11.46 6.11 -14.11
C VAL A 617 11.50 6.55 -12.65
N PHE A 618 11.94 5.67 -11.76
CA PHE A 618 12.08 5.96 -10.33
C PHE A 618 13.55 6.20 -9.99
N ALA A 619 13.84 7.26 -9.23
CA ALA A 619 15.22 7.56 -8.83
C ALA A 619 15.84 6.40 -8.06
N GLU A 620 17.03 5.94 -8.46
CA GLU A 620 17.72 4.83 -7.83
C GLU A 620 18.59 5.27 -6.64
N SER A 621 19.16 6.46 -6.74
CA SER A 621 20.06 7.09 -5.79
C SER A 621 19.73 8.58 -5.66
N ALA A 622 20.31 9.24 -4.66
CA ALA A 622 20.20 10.68 -4.54
C ALA A 622 20.92 11.41 -5.69
N PRO A 623 20.56 12.68 -5.96
CA PRO A 623 21.23 13.47 -6.99
C PRO A 623 22.75 13.47 -6.82
N ALA A 624 23.50 13.46 -7.92
CA ALA A 624 24.95 13.47 -7.88
C ALA A 624 25.46 14.70 -7.09
N GLY A 625 26.31 14.46 -6.08
CA GLY A 625 26.83 15.51 -5.19
C GLY A 625 26.01 15.77 -3.92
N SER A 626 24.83 15.16 -3.78
CA SER A 626 24.02 15.23 -2.55
C SER A 626 24.37 14.07 -1.59
N SER A 627 24.46 14.37 -0.29
CA SER A 627 24.61 13.36 0.77
C SER A 627 23.29 12.73 1.22
N ALA A 628 22.16 13.14 0.62
CA ALA A 628 20.84 12.63 0.97
C ALA A 628 20.70 11.12 0.67
N ALA A 629 19.88 10.42 1.45
CA ALA A 629 19.54 9.03 1.17
C ALA A 629 18.65 8.89 -0.08
N PRO A 630 18.54 7.69 -0.69
CA PRO A 630 17.52 7.43 -1.70
C PRO A 630 16.11 7.69 -1.14
N ASN A 631 15.19 8.12 -1.99
CA ASN A 631 13.81 8.35 -1.58
C ASN A 631 13.15 7.04 -1.09
N PRO A 632 12.51 7.04 0.10
CA PRO A 632 11.94 5.82 0.69
C PRO A 632 10.79 5.23 -0.13
N ILE A 633 9.97 6.06 -0.78
CA ILE A 633 8.85 5.61 -1.62
C ILE A 633 9.39 4.93 -2.90
N ALA A 634 10.39 5.54 -3.54
CA ALA A 634 11.03 4.95 -4.73
C ALA A 634 11.76 3.65 -4.39
N ALA A 635 12.45 3.58 -3.24
CA ALA A 635 13.11 2.37 -2.78
C ALA A 635 12.09 1.24 -2.53
N ALA A 636 11.01 1.54 -1.80
CA ALA A 636 9.91 0.61 -1.54
C ALA A 636 9.30 0.04 -2.83
N LEU A 637 9.03 0.88 -3.83
CA LEU A 637 8.47 0.44 -5.10
C LEU A 637 9.44 -0.45 -5.89
N ARG A 638 10.74 -0.11 -5.89
CA ARG A 638 11.79 -0.95 -6.49
C ARG A 638 11.85 -2.33 -5.84
N HIS A 639 11.74 -2.40 -4.51
CA HIS A 639 11.69 -3.67 -3.80
C HIS A 639 10.44 -4.48 -4.16
N SER A 640 9.27 -3.84 -4.23
CA SER A 640 8.03 -4.50 -4.68
C SER A 640 8.16 -5.11 -6.09
N GLY A 641 8.84 -4.42 -7.03
CA GLY A 641 9.03 -4.94 -8.39
C GLY A 641 9.90 -6.20 -8.45
N ARG A 642 10.97 -6.27 -7.64
CA ARG A 642 11.88 -7.44 -7.58
C ARG A 642 11.17 -8.71 -7.13
N THR A 643 10.19 -8.59 -6.24
CA THR A 643 9.45 -9.73 -5.67
C THR A 643 8.71 -10.54 -6.70
N VAL A 644 8.18 -9.86 -7.71
CA VAL A 644 7.25 -10.49 -8.65
C VAL A 644 7.86 -10.72 -10.03
N GLU A 645 9.16 -10.46 -10.19
CA GLU A 645 9.85 -10.51 -11.50
C GLU A 645 9.13 -9.66 -12.57
N GLN A 646 8.40 -8.63 -12.14
CA GLN A 646 7.66 -7.75 -13.02
C GLN A 646 8.25 -6.35 -12.98
N LYS A 647 8.40 -5.76 -14.17
CA LYS A 647 8.61 -4.33 -14.30
C LYS A 647 7.31 -3.63 -13.92
N LEU A 648 7.29 -2.94 -12.78
CA LEU A 648 6.18 -2.10 -12.34
C LEU A 648 6.11 -0.83 -13.21
N ASP A 649 5.77 -1.03 -14.49
CA ASP A 649 5.77 0.01 -15.51
C ASP A 649 4.48 0.84 -15.41
N ILE A 650 4.60 2.06 -14.91
CA ILE A 650 3.51 3.04 -14.95
C ILE A 650 3.68 3.87 -16.21
N LYS A 651 2.67 3.93 -17.06
CA LYS A 651 2.63 4.82 -18.23
C LYS A 651 1.72 5.99 -17.93
N LEU A 652 2.21 7.21 -18.17
CA LEU A 652 1.49 8.43 -17.82
C LEU A 652 1.57 9.43 -18.96
N PHE A 653 0.41 9.77 -19.54
CA PHE A 653 0.31 10.73 -20.62
C PHE A 653 0.28 12.15 -20.08
N SER A 654 0.88 13.07 -20.84
CA SER A 654 0.76 14.52 -20.62
C SER A 654 0.99 15.00 -19.17
N PRO A 655 2.01 14.53 -18.43
CA PRO A 655 2.22 14.96 -17.05
C PRO A 655 2.77 16.39 -16.96
N ARG A 656 2.48 17.05 -15.84
CA ARG A 656 3.02 18.36 -15.44
C ARG A 656 4.36 18.18 -14.74
N PRO A 657 5.44 18.88 -15.14
CA PRO A 657 6.69 18.85 -14.40
C PRO A 657 6.53 19.40 -12.97
N VAL A 658 7.09 18.68 -12.00
CA VAL A 658 7.09 19.00 -10.57
C VAL A 658 8.53 18.94 -10.07
N TYR A 659 9.09 20.08 -9.69
CA TYR A 659 10.47 20.18 -9.23
C TYR A 659 10.55 20.42 -7.73
N LEU A 660 11.65 19.99 -7.13
CA LEU A 660 12.05 20.49 -5.82
C LEU A 660 12.68 21.89 -5.99
N ALA A 661 12.30 22.87 -5.18
CA ALA A 661 12.84 24.23 -5.24
C ALA A 661 14.38 24.24 -5.06
N ASP A 662 15.06 25.19 -5.70
CA ASP A 662 16.52 25.27 -5.61
C ASP A 662 16.99 25.45 -4.15
N GLY A 663 18.06 24.74 -3.77
CA GLY A 663 18.61 24.75 -2.40
C GLY A 663 17.79 23.99 -1.35
N TRP A 664 16.66 23.37 -1.71
CA TRP A 664 15.88 22.56 -0.77
C TRP A 664 16.44 21.14 -0.57
N GLN A 665 17.16 20.59 -1.54
CA GLN A 665 17.66 19.21 -1.45
C GLN A 665 18.55 19.00 -0.22
N ASP A 666 19.38 19.99 0.12
CA ASP A 666 20.29 19.93 1.27
C ASP A 666 19.55 20.02 2.63
N ARG A 667 18.28 20.43 2.61
CA ARG A 667 17.41 20.50 3.79
C ARG A 667 16.63 19.20 4.02
N LEU A 668 16.70 18.24 3.09
CA LEU A 668 15.98 16.98 3.15
C LEU A 668 16.92 15.83 3.52
N LYS A 669 16.38 14.85 4.25
CA LYS A 669 17.09 13.61 4.61
C LYS A 669 17.28 12.67 3.42
N PHE A 670 16.48 12.82 2.38
CA PHE A 670 16.42 11.95 1.22
C PHE A 670 16.20 12.75 -0.06
N ALA A 671 16.40 12.12 -1.22
CA ALA A 671 16.14 12.70 -2.53
C ALA A 671 14.67 13.13 -2.65
N GLY A 672 14.42 14.44 -2.82
CA GLY A 672 13.07 14.97 -2.87
C GLY A 672 12.34 14.56 -4.14
N GLU A 673 13.01 14.68 -5.29
CA GLU A 673 12.51 14.25 -6.60
C GLU A 673 12.73 12.74 -6.77
N PHE A 674 11.67 11.98 -7.07
CA PHE A 674 11.75 10.51 -7.06
C PHE A 674 11.02 9.80 -8.20
N VAL A 675 10.12 10.48 -8.91
CA VAL A 675 9.45 9.94 -10.12
C VAL A 675 9.73 10.86 -11.29
N PHE A 676 10.16 10.29 -12.40
CA PHE A 676 10.59 11.00 -13.60
C PHE A 676 9.90 10.45 -14.84
N THR A 677 9.71 11.30 -15.84
CA THR A 677 9.39 10.84 -17.19
C THR A 677 10.61 10.19 -17.84
N ALA A 678 10.36 9.33 -18.82
CA ALA A 678 11.43 8.80 -19.65
C ALA A 678 12.16 9.93 -20.42
N PRO A 679 13.45 9.75 -20.79
CA PRO A 679 14.25 10.77 -21.47
C PRO A 679 13.73 11.23 -22.83
N ALA A 680 12.82 10.48 -23.45
CA ALA A 680 12.26 10.76 -24.78
C ALA A 680 11.12 11.81 -24.78
N GLY A 681 10.88 12.49 -23.67
CA GLY A 681 9.89 13.57 -23.56
C GLY A 681 10.50 14.97 -23.76
N TRP A 682 9.65 15.95 -24.05
CA TRP A 682 9.98 17.38 -23.96
C TRP A 682 8.86 18.14 -23.23
N ASN A 683 9.18 19.28 -22.61
CA ASN A 683 8.18 20.17 -22.03
C ASN A 683 7.61 21.10 -23.09
N GLU A 684 6.29 21.19 -23.17
CA GLU A 684 5.54 21.95 -24.17
C GLU A 684 4.59 22.93 -23.47
N GLU A 685 4.69 24.23 -23.81
CA GLU A 685 3.83 25.28 -23.26
C GLU A 685 2.44 25.29 -23.93
N LYS A 686 2.36 24.91 -25.21
CA LYS A 686 1.12 24.89 -26.00
C LYS A 686 0.83 23.47 -26.49
N PRO A 687 0.39 22.54 -25.62
CA PRO A 687 0.27 21.13 -26.00
C PRO A 687 -0.88 20.85 -26.97
N PHE A 688 -1.71 21.83 -27.33
CA PHE A 688 -2.80 21.65 -28.28
C PHE A 688 -2.48 22.27 -29.65
N PRO A 689 -2.81 21.59 -30.76
CA PRO A 689 -2.78 22.21 -32.08
C PRO A 689 -3.70 23.43 -32.14
N THR A 690 -3.23 24.54 -32.71
CA THR A 690 -4.03 25.76 -32.92
C THR A 690 -4.37 25.94 -34.38
N SER A 691 -5.50 26.56 -34.67
CA SER A 691 -5.97 26.84 -36.03
C SER A 691 -6.46 28.29 -36.14
N ASP A 692 -6.36 28.86 -37.33
CA ASP A 692 -6.93 30.17 -37.66
C ASP A 692 -8.47 30.12 -37.77
N GLN A 693 -9.10 31.27 -37.98
CA GLN A 693 -10.55 31.39 -38.15
C GLN A 693 -11.09 30.62 -39.36
N ALA A 694 -10.24 30.33 -40.35
CA ALA A 694 -10.57 29.53 -41.53
C ALA A 694 -10.36 28.03 -41.31
N GLY A 695 -10.02 27.61 -40.07
CA GLY A 695 -9.75 26.22 -39.71
C GLY A 695 -8.40 25.67 -40.19
N ARG A 696 -7.50 26.53 -40.68
CA ARG A 696 -6.14 26.12 -41.07
C ARG A 696 -5.26 26.07 -39.84
N VAL A 697 -4.59 24.94 -39.64
CA VAL A 697 -3.71 24.77 -38.48
C VAL A 697 -2.50 25.69 -38.60
N THR A 698 -2.32 26.53 -37.58
CA THR A 698 -1.21 27.48 -37.44
C THR A 698 -0.06 26.92 -36.61
N TYR A 699 -0.33 25.96 -35.72
CA TYR A 699 0.68 25.38 -34.83
C TYR A 699 0.38 23.91 -34.54
N ILE A 700 1.43 23.08 -34.50
CA ILE A 700 1.40 21.70 -33.99
C ILE A 700 2.50 21.59 -32.94
N PRO A 701 2.20 21.03 -31.76
CA PRO A 701 3.21 20.79 -30.72
C PRO A 701 4.39 20.00 -31.27
N ARG A 702 5.59 20.53 -31.06
CA ARG A 702 6.85 19.91 -31.47
C ARG A 702 7.96 20.51 -30.64
N TYR A 703 8.98 19.69 -30.37
CA TYR A 703 10.19 20.19 -29.74
C TYR A 703 10.94 21.13 -30.69
N ASP A 704 11.03 22.40 -30.32
CA ASP A 704 11.91 23.38 -30.94
C ASP A 704 12.97 23.82 -29.90
N PRO A 705 14.28 23.66 -30.17
CA PRO A 705 15.31 24.03 -29.19
C PRO A 705 15.25 25.51 -28.83
N THR A 706 15.34 25.81 -27.54
CA THR A 706 15.37 27.18 -27.05
C THR A 706 16.55 27.94 -27.68
N PRO A 707 16.33 29.09 -28.35
CA PRO A 707 17.39 29.89 -28.97
C PRO A 707 18.48 30.30 -27.99
N ALA A 708 19.68 30.56 -28.52
CA ALA A 708 20.85 30.85 -27.71
C ALA A 708 20.73 32.14 -26.88
N ASP A 709 19.93 33.08 -27.37
CA ASP A 709 19.62 34.42 -26.87
C ASP A 709 18.34 34.49 -26.04
N ASP A 710 17.60 33.38 -25.90
CA ASP A 710 16.36 33.36 -25.14
C ASP A 710 16.64 33.45 -23.62
N PRO A 711 15.98 34.36 -22.87
CA PRO A 711 16.11 34.46 -21.41
C PRO A 711 15.79 33.18 -20.64
N LYS A 712 15.01 32.25 -21.22
CA LYS A 712 14.68 30.96 -20.63
C LYS A 712 15.85 29.98 -20.65
N ARG A 713 16.90 30.23 -21.43
CA ARG A 713 18.04 29.31 -21.56
C ARG A 713 18.77 29.10 -20.23
N ASN A 714 19.16 27.85 -19.95
CA ASN A 714 19.74 27.39 -18.69
C ASN A 714 18.82 27.59 -17.47
N THR A 715 17.52 27.79 -17.69
CA THR A 715 16.53 27.87 -16.61
C THR A 715 15.61 26.65 -16.65
N ARG A 716 14.87 26.41 -15.57
CA ARG A 716 13.81 25.38 -15.55
C ARG A 716 12.62 25.70 -16.47
N ALA A 717 12.58 26.88 -17.11
CA ALA A 717 11.59 27.25 -18.10
C ALA A 717 12.09 27.03 -19.55
N GLU A 718 13.33 26.58 -19.72
CA GLU A 718 13.87 26.18 -21.01
C GLU A 718 13.05 25.04 -21.60
N GLU A 719 12.67 25.17 -22.87
CA GLU A 719 12.15 24.03 -23.62
C GLU A 719 13.31 23.09 -23.96
N ARG A 720 13.26 21.89 -23.38
CA ARG A 720 14.33 20.88 -23.49
C ARG A 720 13.78 19.48 -23.73
N LYS A 721 14.61 18.61 -24.29
CA LYS A 721 14.37 17.17 -24.28
C LYS A 721 15.05 16.52 -23.07
N GLY A 722 14.43 15.50 -22.51
CA GLY A 722 15.02 14.70 -21.45
C GLY A 722 14.01 14.21 -20.42
N SER A 723 14.54 13.79 -19.27
CA SER A 723 13.71 13.42 -18.12
C SER A 723 13.25 14.65 -17.35
N PHE A 724 12.00 14.60 -16.92
CA PHE A 724 11.35 15.63 -16.11
C PHE A 724 10.87 15.00 -14.81
N PRO A 725 11.16 15.59 -13.65
CA PRO A 725 10.56 15.14 -12.41
C PRO A 725 9.06 15.42 -12.45
N ILE A 726 8.27 14.44 -12.03
CA ILE A 726 6.82 14.51 -11.93
C ILE A 726 6.32 14.03 -10.56
N GLY A 727 7.21 13.60 -9.68
CA GLY A 727 6.90 13.15 -8.33
C GLY A 727 7.93 13.68 -7.36
N VAL A 728 7.48 14.46 -6.38
CA VAL A 728 8.30 15.07 -5.33
C VAL A 728 7.73 14.71 -3.97
N ALA A 729 8.60 14.28 -3.05
CA ALA A 729 8.27 14.04 -1.65
C ALA A 729 9.12 14.94 -0.76
N VAL A 730 8.49 15.62 0.19
CA VAL A 730 9.14 16.55 1.12
C VAL A 730 8.75 16.20 2.54
N GLU A 731 9.75 16.05 3.40
CA GLU A 731 9.58 16.00 4.86
C GLU A 731 10.42 17.13 5.46
N SER A 732 9.76 18.15 6.00
CA SER A 732 10.45 19.29 6.61
C SER A 732 9.54 20.02 7.60
N LYS A 733 10.13 20.86 8.46
CA LYS A 733 9.35 21.78 9.32
C LYS A 733 8.50 22.71 8.45
N ILE A 734 7.27 23.00 8.89
CA ILE A 734 6.40 23.97 8.21
C ILE A 734 7.06 25.37 8.17
N PRO A 735 6.81 26.21 7.16
CA PRO A 735 7.42 27.54 7.07
C PRO A 735 7.20 28.41 8.32
N ALA A 736 8.22 29.16 8.73
CA ALA A 736 8.16 29.99 9.94
C ALA A 736 7.11 31.10 9.83
N ALA A 737 6.98 31.71 8.64
CA ALA A 737 5.95 32.69 8.31
C ALA A 737 4.53 32.16 8.51
N TRP A 738 4.31 30.84 8.49
CA TRP A 738 2.97 30.29 8.73
C TRP A 738 2.59 30.32 10.23
N VAL A 739 3.56 30.40 11.14
CA VAL A 739 3.34 30.32 12.60
C VAL A 739 3.48 31.68 13.26
N ASN A 740 4.40 32.53 12.80
CA ASN A 740 4.64 33.85 13.36
C ASN A 740 4.43 34.95 12.31
N GLU A 741 3.44 35.81 12.55
CA GLU A 741 3.10 36.93 11.69
C GLU A 741 4.20 38.01 11.65
N SER A 742 4.96 38.20 12.74
CA SER A 742 6.10 39.13 12.73
C SER A 742 7.20 38.65 11.80
N TYR A 743 7.46 37.33 11.79
CA TYR A 743 8.40 36.69 10.89
C TYR A 743 7.94 36.80 9.42
N GLU A 744 6.64 36.68 9.14
CA GLU A 744 6.10 36.86 7.80
C GLU A 744 6.34 38.29 7.28
N ARG A 745 6.12 39.31 8.14
CA ARG A 745 6.39 40.72 7.80
C ARG A 745 7.88 40.98 7.58
N GLU A 746 8.74 40.44 8.46
CA GLU A 746 10.19 40.57 8.36
C GLU A 746 10.75 39.85 7.11
N GLN A 747 10.22 38.66 6.79
CA GLN A 747 10.58 37.93 5.57
C GLN A 747 10.11 38.66 4.31
N GLY A 748 8.92 39.25 4.32
CA GLY A 748 8.42 40.09 3.23
C GLY A 748 9.27 41.35 3.03
N ALA A 749 9.67 42.00 4.12
CA ALA A 749 10.60 43.14 4.08
C ALA A 749 11.99 42.72 3.56
N ALA A 750 12.51 41.58 4.02
CA ALA A 750 13.77 41.02 3.53
C ALA A 750 13.72 40.75 2.02
N ALA A 751 12.65 40.14 1.52
CA ALA A 751 12.49 39.84 0.09
C ALA A 751 12.55 41.11 -0.78
N LEU A 752 12.06 42.25 -0.30
CA LEU A 752 12.18 43.54 -0.98
C LEU A 752 13.60 44.13 -0.93
N LEU A 753 14.41 43.74 0.05
CA LEU A 753 15.77 44.22 0.30
C LEU A 753 16.86 43.26 -0.21
N THR A 754 16.49 42.08 -0.72
CA THR A 754 17.41 40.96 -1.01
C THR A 754 18.53 41.20 -2.04
N PRO A 755 18.55 42.20 -2.95
CA PRO A 755 19.78 42.47 -3.69
C PRO A 755 20.91 43.02 -2.80
N LEU A 756 20.63 43.46 -1.55
CA LEU A 756 21.52 44.34 -0.79
C LEU A 756 22.05 43.78 0.54
N ASP A 757 21.46 42.75 1.18
CA ASP A 757 21.91 42.35 2.52
C ASP A 757 21.79 40.84 2.86
N GLY A 758 22.88 40.09 2.62
CA GLY A 758 22.97 38.66 2.93
C GLY A 758 23.01 38.33 4.44
N THR A 759 23.32 39.31 5.29
CA THR A 759 23.38 39.13 6.75
C THR A 759 21.97 38.98 7.35
N PHE A 760 21.00 39.73 6.82
CA PHE A 760 19.61 39.69 7.26
C PHE A 760 18.94 38.36 6.91
N ALA A 761 19.22 37.81 5.73
CA ALA A 761 18.72 36.49 5.30
C ALA A 761 19.27 35.34 6.17
N ALA A 762 20.55 35.44 6.58
CA ALA A 762 21.15 34.47 7.50
C ALA A 762 20.53 34.56 8.91
N ALA A 763 20.31 35.77 9.43
CA ALA A 763 19.65 35.98 10.72
C ALA A 763 18.21 35.43 10.75
N LEU A 764 17.43 35.65 9.69
CA LEU A 764 16.09 35.08 9.53
C LEU A 764 16.11 33.54 9.48
N SER A 765 17.14 32.94 8.90
CA SER A 765 17.28 31.48 8.85
C SER A 765 17.52 30.89 10.24
N VAL A 766 18.40 31.50 11.04
CA VAL A 766 18.64 31.12 12.44
C VAL A 766 17.39 31.31 13.30
N ALA A 767 16.71 32.46 13.17
CA ALA A 767 15.46 32.71 13.89
C ALA A 767 14.38 31.68 13.54
N ALA A 768 14.27 31.28 12.27
CA ALA A 768 13.34 30.21 11.88
C ALA A 768 13.67 28.86 12.55
N GLU A 769 14.94 28.50 12.69
CA GLU A 769 15.34 27.23 13.32
C GLU A 769 14.97 27.15 14.80
N THR A 770 14.97 28.29 15.51
CA THR A 770 14.60 28.37 16.93
C THR A 770 13.09 28.26 17.19
N LEU A 771 12.25 28.48 16.19
CA LEU A 771 10.80 28.34 16.34
C LEU A 771 10.41 26.86 16.40
N ASP A 772 9.66 26.50 17.45
CA ASP A 772 9.04 25.19 17.56
C ASP A 772 7.92 25.07 16.51
N ARG A 773 8.11 24.13 15.58
CA ARG A 773 7.28 23.97 14.39
C ARG A 773 7.16 22.49 14.07
N PRO A 774 5.95 21.97 13.83
CA PRO A 774 5.79 20.58 13.47
C PRO A 774 6.47 20.27 12.13
N THR A 775 6.95 19.03 12.02
CA THR A 775 7.38 18.46 10.74
C THR A 775 6.16 17.99 9.98
N GLN A 776 6.11 18.26 8.69
CA GLN A 776 4.98 17.92 7.84
C GLN A 776 5.47 17.24 6.56
N ARG A 777 4.79 16.16 6.17
CA ARG A 777 5.10 15.38 4.96
C ARG A 777 4.15 15.74 3.83
N THR A 778 4.70 16.00 2.65
CA THR A 778 3.91 16.28 1.43
C THR A 778 4.45 15.45 0.28
N VAL A 779 3.56 14.83 -0.49
CA VAL A 779 3.88 14.19 -1.77
C VAL A 779 3.09 14.89 -2.85
N VAL A 780 3.75 15.25 -3.95
CA VAL A 780 3.14 15.92 -5.10
C VAL A 780 3.44 15.14 -6.36
N PHE A 781 2.39 14.75 -7.08
CA PHE A 781 2.48 14.15 -8.40
C PHE A 781 1.99 15.13 -9.47
N GLY A 782 2.65 15.15 -10.62
CA GLY A 782 2.35 15.97 -11.80
C GLY A 782 1.19 15.45 -12.64
N SER A 783 0.30 14.63 -12.09
CA SER A 783 -0.90 14.16 -12.77
C SER A 783 -2.01 13.95 -11.76
N GLY A 784 -3.20 14.48 -12.06
CA GLY A 784 -4.38 14.25 -11.25
C GLY A 784 -5.16 12.99 -11.58
N HIS A 785 -4.83 12.31 -12.69
CA HIS A 785 -5.49 11.06 -13.10
C HIS A 785 -4.64 9.81 -12.79
N LEU A 786 -3.49 9.99 -12.12
CA LEU A 786 -2.57 8.90 -11.80
C LEU A 786 -3.23 7.76 -10.99
N PHE A 787 -4.21 8.11 -10.16
CA PHE A 787 -4.98 7.18 -9.32
C PHE A 787 -6.49 7.21 -9.61
N SER A 788 -6.86 7.55 -10.84
CA SER A 788 -8.25 7.51 -11.31
C SER A 788 -8.57 6.19 -12.00
N GLY A 789 -9.87 5.86 -12.02
CA GLY A 789 -10.42 4.65 -12.58
C GLY A 789 -11.16 3.81 -11.53
N PRO A 790 -11.98 2.84 -11.99
CA PRO A 790 -12.74 1.96 -11.11
C PRO A 790 -11.84 0.99 -10.33
N ARG A 791 -10.65 0.70 -10.85
CA ARG A 791 -9.60 -0.11 -10.24
C ARG A 791 -8.24 0.48 -10.63
N LEU A 792 -7.27 0.37 -9.72
CA LEU A 792 -5.90 0.77 -10.01
C LEU A 792 -5.13 -0.41 -10.60
N GLU A 793 -4.25 -0.13 -11.54
CA GLU A 793 -3.27 -1.12 -11.97
C GLU A 793 -2.31 -1.40 -10.80
N PRO A 794 -1.78 -2.62 -10.65
CA PRO A 794 -0.95 -2.98 -9.51
C PRO A 794 0.26 -2.05 -9.27
N PRO A 795 0.97 -1.54 -10.29
CA PRO A 795 2.02 -0.54 -10.09
C PRO A 795 1.51 0.78 -9.49
N GLN A 796 0.34 1.25 -9.92
CA GLN A 796 -0.30 2.47 -9.40
C GLN A 796 -0.78 2.25 -7.97
N GLU A 797 -1.39 1.10 -7.68
CA GLU A 797 -1.81 0.72 -6.34
C GLU A 797 -0.61 0.71 -5.37
N ARG A 798 0.50 0.07 -5.75
CA ARG A 798 1.71 0.04 -4.90
C ARG A 798 2.30 1.43 -4.71
N LEU A 799 2.35 2.26 -5.75
CA LEU A 799 2.82 3.65 -5.64
C LEU A 799 1.93 4.46 -4.68
N LEU A 800 0.61 4.33 -4.77
CA LEU A 800 -0.35 4.97 -3.88
C LEU A 800 -0.12 4.52 -2.43
N LEU A 801 -0.10 3.21 -2.19
CA LEU A 801 0.04 2.65 -0.84
C LEU A 801 1.37 3.03 -0.19
N HIS A 802 2.48 2.98 -0.93
CA HIS A 802 3.79 3.39 -0.43
C HIS A 802 3.81 4.89 -0.12
N SER A 803 3.20 5.72 -0.97
CA SER A 803 3.10 7.16 -0.73
C SER A 803 2.26 7.47 0.52
N VAL A 804 1.10 6.82 0.67
CA VAL A 804 0.18 7.04 1.80
C VAL A 804 0.72 6.51 3.12
N ASN A 805 1.33 5.31 3.12
CA ASN A 805 1.99 4.77 4.30
C ASN A 805 3.15 5.68 4.73
N TRP A 806 3.97 6.17 3.79
CA TRP A 806 5.01 7.13 4.10
C TRP A 806 4.44 8.44 4.65
N LEU A 807 3.43 9.02 4.02
CA LEU A 807 2.78 10.26 4.46
C LEU A 807 2.21 10.16 5.88
N THR A 808 1.63 9.02 6.23
CA THR A 808 0.98 8.79 7.53
C THR A 808 1.93 8.26 8.62
N GLY A 809 3.25 8.25 8.37
CA GLY A 809 4.25 7.80 9.35
C GLY A 809 4.32 6.28 9.52
N ARG A 810 3.69 5.52 8.64
CA ARG A 810 3.65 4.04 8.63
C ARG A 810 4.78 3.44 7.80
N GLU A 811 5.99 3.92 8.01
CA GLU A 811 7.19 3.48 7.27
C GLU A 811 7.59 2.04 7.57
N ASP A 812 7.09 1.48 8.67
CA ASP A 812 7.15 0.06 8.99
C ASP A 812 6.44 -0.81 7.94
N ARG A 813 5.49 -0.24 7.18
CA ARG A 813 4.78 -0.94 6.10
C ARG A 813 5.45 -0.81 4.73
N LEU A 814 6.51 0.00 4.63
CA LEU A 814 7.28 0.10 3.40
C LEU A 814 8.22 -1.10 3.29
N PRO A 815 8.29 -1.77 2.12
CA PRO A 815 9.28 -2.81 1.88
C PRO A 815 10.71 -2.33 2.14
N LYS A 816 11.44 -3.03 3.02
CA LYS A 816 12.84 -2.72 3.36
C LYS A 816 13.77 -3.84 2.87
N ALA A 817 14.95 -3.48 2.39
CA ALA A 817 16.01 -4.44 2.02
C ALA A 817 17.08 -4.62 3.10
N ASP A 818 17.06 -3.79 4.15
CA ASP A 818 18.12 -3.71 5.15
C ASP A 818 18.08 -4.88 6.14
N VAL A 819 16.98 -5.65 6.15
CA VAL A 819 16.83 -6.83 6.98
C VAL A 819 17.54 -7.99 6.28
N PRO A 820 18.50 -8.68 6.93
CA PRO A 820 19.21 -9.78 6.30
C PRO A 820 18.22 -10.82 5.80
N ALA A 821 18.30 -11.13 4.50
CA ALA A 821 17.40 -12.06 3.85
C ALA A 821 17.32 -13.38 4.63
N TRP A 822 16.12 -13.83 4.94
CA TRP A 822 15.92 -15.15 5.49
C TRP A 822 16.22 -16.15 4.38
N LYS A 823 17.34 -16.84 4.54
CA LYS A 823 17.73 -17.99 3.73
C LYS A 823 17.31 -19.24 4.50
N TYR A 824 16.92 -20.29 3.78
CA TYR A 824 16.73 -21.59 4.40
C TYR A 824 17.99 -21.92 5.22
N PRO A 825 17.89 -22.21 6.53
CA PRO A 825 19.05 -22.44 7.38
C PRO A 825 19.67 -23.77 7.00
N ARG A 826 20.49 -23.75 5.95
CA ARG A 826 21.50 -24.77 5.72
C ARG A 826 22.67 -24.30 6.56
N VAL A 827 22.95 -25.03 7.63
CA VAL A 827 24.28 -24.88 8.25
C VAL A 827 25.25 -25.26 7.14
N GLU A 828 25.96 -24.28 6.61
CA GLU A 828 27.06 -24.48 5.67
C GLU A 828 28.22 -25.11 6.44
N LEU A 829 27.98 -26.35 6.86
CA LEU A 829 29.01 -27.22 7.35
C LEU A 829 29.72 -27.72 6.11
N SER A 830 31.02 -27.44 6.02
CA SER A 830 31.90 -28.26 5.20
C SER A 830 31.60 -29.74 5.47
N GLU A 831 31.79 -30.60 4.47
CA GLU A 831 31.54 -32.04 4.66
C GLU A 831 32.25 -32.59 5.90
N ARG A 832 33.45 -32.06 6.18
CA ARG A 832 34.21 -32.29 7.41
C ARG A 832 33.43 -31.95 8.68
N ASN A 833 32.89 -30.74 8.79
CA ASN A 833 32.15 -30.31 9.99
C ASN A 833 30.83 -31.08 10.15
N ARG A 834 30.19 -31.46 9.04
CA ARG A 834 28.97 -32.28 9.06
C ARG A 834 29.26 -33.69 9.55
N ALA A 835 30.37 -34.29 9.12
CA ALA A 835 30.81 -35.60 9.58
C ALA A 835 31.15 -35.57 11.08
N LEU A 836 31.90 -34.57 11.54
CA LEU A 836 32.25 -34.40 12.95
C LEU A 836 31.01 -34.22 13.84
N TRP A 837 30.02 -33.44 13.41
CA TRP A 837 28.76 -33.29 14.14
C TRP A 837 27.97 -34.61 14.24
N ARG A 838 27.87 -35.35 13.13
CA ARG A 838 27.21 -36.66 13.12
C ARG A 838 27.93 -37.66 14.03
N SER A 839 29.25 -37.75 13.96
CA SER A 839 30.03 -38.65 14.81
C SER A 839 30.00 -38.23 16.28
N GLY A 840 30.06 -36.93 16.56
CA GLY A 840 29.93 -36.38 17.92
C GLY A 840 28.56 -36.65 18.54
N ALA A 841 27.48 -36.52 17.77
CA ALA A 841 26.14 -36.85 18.25
C ALA A 841 25.93 -38.37 18.40
N LEU A 842 26.41 -39.17 17.44
CA LEU A 842 26.23 -40.62 17.43
C LEU A 842 27.06 -41.33 18.50
N ILE A 843 28.27 -40.85 18.78
CA ILE A 843 29.24 -41.52 19.67
C ILE A 843 29.48 -40.70 20.94
N GLY A 844 29.65 -39.40 20.81
CA GLY A 844 29.98 -38.51 21.94
C GLY A 844 28.86 -38.38 22.96
N LEU A 845 27.61 -38.16 22.53
CA LEU A 845 26.46 -38.04 23.46
C LEU A 845 26.22 -39.33 24.26
N PRO A 846 26.19 -40.54 23.65
CA PRO A 846 26.10 -41.78 24.42
C PRO A 846 27.26 -42.00 25.38
N LEU A 847 28.49 -41.64 25.00
CA LEU A 847 29.65 -41.76 25.89
C LEU A 847 29.58 -40.80 27.08
N ILE A 848 29.14 -39.56 26.88
CA ILE A 848 28.93 -38.58 27.96
C ILE A 848 27.83 -39.07 28.90
N ALA A 849 26.72 -39.58 28.37
CA ALA A 849 25.64 -40.15 29.18
C ALA A 849 26.11 -41.38 29.97
N ALA A 850 26.85 -42.29 29.34
CA ALA A 850 27.44 -43.45 29.99
C ALA A 850 28.45 -43.04 31.08
N TYR A 851 29.29 -42.03 30.81
CA TYR A 851 30.25 -41.48 31.77
C TYR A 851 29.54 -40.85 32.97
N ALA A 852 28.53 -40.01 32.75
CA ALA A 852 27.75 -39.40 33.82
C ALA A 852 27.00 -40.46 34.66
N GLY A 853 26.42 -41.47 34.00
CA GLY A 853 25.77 -42.61 34.66
C GLY A 853 26.75 -43.42 35.50
N LEU A 854 27.94 -43.70 34.97
CA LEU A 854 28.99 -44.41 35.70
C LEU A 854 29.52 -43.57 36.86
N PHE A 855 29.75 -42.27 36.67
CA PHE A 855 30.20 -41.36 37.72
C PHE A 855 29.16 -41.24 38.84
N ALA A 856 27.87 -41.17 38.50
CA ALA A 856 26.78 -41.19 39.48
C ALA A 856 26.73 -42.53 40.24
N MET A 857 26.85 -43.66 39.55
CA MET A 857 26.94 -45.00 40.16
C MET A 857 28.15 -45.12 41.09
N MET A 858 29.28 -44.56 40.69
CA MET A 858 30.55 -44.56 41.42
C MET A 858 30.46 -43.69 42.67
N ARG A 859 30.00 -42.43 42.56
CA ARG A 859 29.82 -41.51 43.71
C ARG A 859 28.87 -42.08 44.77
N ARG A 860 27.88 -42.86 44.33
CA ARG A 860 26.92 -43.53 45.21
C ARG A 860 27.47 -44.75 45.94
N ARG A 861 28.54 -45.39 45.44
CA ARG A 861 29.25 -46.49 46.14
C ARG A 861 30.28 -45.99 47.16
N THR A 862 30.70 -44.73 47.05
CA THR A 862 31.66 -44.10 47.97
C THR A 862 31.03 -43.34 49.14
N ARG A 863 29.71 -43.11 49.08
CA ARG A 863 28.89 -42.80 50.26
C ARG A 863 28.40 -44.12 50.83
#